data_AF-A0A8C1XZA7-F1
#
_entry.id   AF-A0A8C1XZA7-F1
#
_cell.length_a   1.000
_cell.length_b   1.000
_cell.length_c   1.000
_cell.angle_alpha   90.00
_cell.angle_beta   90.00
_cell.angle_gamma   90.00
#
_symmetry.space_group_name_H-M   'P 1'
#
loop_
_entity.id
_entity.type
_entity.pdbx_description
1 polymer ?
#
loop_
_entity_poly.entity_id
_entity_poly.type
_entity_poly.pdbx_seq_one_letter_code
_entity_poly.pdbx_strand_id
1 'polypeptide(L)'
;CVCVCVMERADLASTPPLAMPPSIAAAAVSCGKVAQHHGVNYDHLSAPDALKSRPTPSQSRFQVDLVSEAAGDGGTAVASDSPPEYAAVPPFDGLRDSEEAKGRFRVVNFAASSPDAAPAEIAQNGDTVMSESSQQHHHYDTHTNTYYLRTFGHNTIDAVPNIDFYRQTAAPLGEKLIRPTLSELHDELDKEPFEDGFANGEELTPAEEAAAKEASESKGVVKFGWIKGVLVRCMLNIWGVMLFIRMTWIVGQAGIAYSCIIVIMATVVTTITGCSTSAIATNGFVRGGGAYYLISRSLGPEFGGSIGLIFAFANAVAVAMYVVGFAETVVELLNSSGALMFDVTNDIRIVGTITVILLLGISVAGMEWEAKAQIFLLVILISAIFNYFIGTFIRVESKEKFGFFSYDVGILAENFGPDFRGETFFSVFSIFFPAATGILAGANISGDLADPQMAIPKGTLLAILITGLVYMGVAISAGASIVRDATGIESNMTINGSNCTDAACKFGYDFTSCRPAAGSGKTACEFGLHNDFQVMSVVSGFGPLITAGVFSATLSSALASLVSAPKVFQALCKDNIYPGIGVFGKGYGKNNEPLRGYLLTFGIALAFIVIAELNVIAPIISNFFLASYALINFSVFHASLANSPGWRPSFKYYNMWVSLAGAILCCVVMFIINWWAALLTNVIVLSLYIYVSYKKPDVNWGSSTQALTYHQALTHSLQLCGVADHIKTYRPQCLVMTGAPNSRPALLHLVHAFTKNVGLMVCGHVRISSRRPNFKELNSDMVRYQRWLLHNNSKAFYTPVVGEDLRQGTQYLLQAAGLGRLRPNTLVLGFKNDWRIGDIKDVETYINLMHDAFDFQYGVVILRLREGLDISHIQGQDDSSAVKDVVVSIDMSKDSDADSSKPSSKATSVQNSPAVQKDERSPALPLNVADQRLLDASQQFQQKQGKGTIDVWWLFDDGGLTLLIPYLIANKKKWKDCKIRVFIGGKINRIDHDRRAMATLLSKFRIDFSDITVLGDINTKPKSEGLTEFAQMIEPYKLREDDMEQEAAEKLKSEEPWRITDNELELYKAKSNRQIRLNELLKEHSSTANLIVMSMPLARKGAVSSALYMAWLDTLSKDLPPILLVRGNHQSVLTFYS
;
A
#
# COMPACT_ATOMS: atom_id res chain seq x y z
N CYS A 1 -40.91 -32.96 -31.85
CA CYS A 1 -41.18 -32.30 -33.15
C CYS A 1 -40.20 -31.13 -33.31
N VAL A 2 -39.36 -31.00 -34.34
CA VAL A 2 -38.95 -31.93 -35.43
C VAL A 2 -37.44 -31.69 -35.69
N CYS A 3 -36.73 -32.65 -36.29
CA CYS A 3 -35.34 -32.55 -36.75
C CYS A 3 -35.21 -31.51 -37.91
N VAL A 4 -34.04 -31.16 -38.46
CA VAL A 4 -33.09 -31.95 -39.28
C VAL A 4 -31.86 -31.03 -39.52
N CYS A 5 -30.61 -31.36 -39.17
CA CYS A 5 -29.67 -32.34 -39.75
C CYS A 5 -29.25 -32.11 -41.23
N VAL A 6 -28.04 -31.57 -41.45
CA VAL A 6 -27.26 -31.82 -42.68
C VAL A 6 -25.88 -32.31 -42.27
N MET A 7 -25.37 -33.32 -42.98
CA MET A 7 -24.13 -34.04 -42.71
C MET A 7 -23.60 -34.52 -44.05
N GLU A 8 -22.28 -34.41 -44.31
CA GLU A 8 -21.65 -35.00 -45.50
C GLU A 8 -20.27 -35.58 -45.13
N ARG A 9 -19.91 -36.69 -45.79
CA ARG A 9 -18.90 -37.64 -45.28
C ARG A 9 -18.41 -38.63 -46.35
N ALA A 10 -17.11 -38.65 -46.59
CA ALA A 10 -16.31 -39.79 -47.10
C ALA A 10 -14.83 -39.46 -46.79
N ASP A 11 -13.97 -40.28 -46.16
CA ASP A 11 -13.79 -41.74 -46.04
C ASP A 11 -13.29 -42.46 -47.31
N LEU A 12 -12.00 -42.86 -47.31
CA LEU A 12 -11.41 -43.93 -48.13
C LEU A 12 -10.27 -44.60 -47.32
N ALA A 13 -10.08 -45.92 -47.41
CA ALA A 13 -9.25 -46.67 -46.43
C ALA A 13 -8.60 -47.96 -46.95
N SER A 14 -7.42 -48.30 -46.40
CA SER A 14 -6.79 -49.65 -46.28
C SER A 14 -5.41 -49.49 -45.58
N THR A 15 -4.96 -50.13 -44.48
CA THR A 15 -5.04 -51.50 -43.85
C THR A 15 -3.82 -52.41 -44.22
N PRO A 16 -3.48 -53.49 -43.45
CA PRO A 16 -2.41 -53.46 -42.42
C PRO A 16 -1.34 -54.59 -42.57
N PRO A 17 -0.39 -54.81 -41.62
CA PRO A 17 -0.63 -55.85 -40.58
C PRO A 17 0.10 -55.74 -39.20
N LEU A 18 -0.56 -56.29 -38.16
CA LEU A 18 -0.07 -57.03 -36.97
C LEU A 18 1.29 -56.73 -36.25
N ALA A 19 1.22 -56.32 -34.97
CA ALA A 19 2.04 -56.82 -33.84
C ALA A 19 1.42 -56.46 -32.45
N MET A 20 1.51 -57.35 -31.45
CA MET A 20 1.04 -57.23 -30.04
C MET A 20 1.56 -58.44 -29.22
N PRO A 21 1.45 -58.55 -27.87
CA PRO A 21 1.17 -57.60 -26.76
C PRO A 21 2.36 -57.66 -25.72
N PRO A 22 2.25 -57.77 -24.36
CA PRO A 22 1.31 -57.30 -23.33
C PRO A 22 2.01 -56.48 -22.18
N SER A 23 1.41 -56.49 -20.98
CA SER A 23 1.83 -55.83 -19.72
C SER A 23 2.91 -56.56 -18.89
N ILE A 24 3.43 -55.92 -17.83
CA ILE A 24 3.81 -56.53 -16.51
C ILE A 24 4.19 -55.44 -15.47
N ALA A 25 4.20 -55.79 -14.18
CA ALA A 25 4.63 -54.93 -13.07
C ALA A 25 5.62 -55.63 -12.10
N ALA A 26 6.64 -54.90 -11.64
CA ALA A 26 7.52 -55.20 -10.49
C ALA A 26 8.23 -53.87 -10.07
N ALA A 27 8.59 -53.54 -8.81
CA ALA A 27 8.87 -54.28 -7.57
C ALA A 27 10.33 -54.77 -7.39
N ALA A 28 10.80 -54.74 -6.12
CA ALA A 28 12.18 -54.97 -5.62
C ALA A 28 13.22 -53.91 -6.04
N VAL A 29 14.11 -53.34 -5.21
CA VAL A 29 14.81 -53.68 -3.94
C VAL A 29 16.23 -54.26 -4.11
N SER A 30 17.22 -53.50 -3.64
CA SER A 30 18.43 -53.98 -2.94
C SER A 30 18.78 -52.89 -1.90
N CYS A 31 18.69 -53.14 -0.59
CA CYS A 31 19.60 -53.92 0.27
C CYS A 31 21.04 -53.35 0.35
N GLY A 32 21.62 -53.11 1.54
CA GLY A 32 21.04 -53.10 2.90
C GLY A 32 22.02 -53.54 4.01
N LYS A 33 21.51 -53.58 5.27
CA LYS A 33 22.20 -54.02 6.51
C LYS A 33 23.28 -53.04 7.01
N VAL A 34 23.65 -52.98 8.30
CA VAL A 34 23.41 -53.89 9.46
C VAL A 34 22.47 -53.27 10.50
N ALA A 35 21.93 -54.08 11.43
CA ALA A 35 20.94 -53.67 12.44
C ALA A 35 21.19 -54.35 13.82
N GLN A 36 20.41 -53.90 14.82
CA GLN A 36 20.14 -54.52 16.15
C GLN A 36 21.28 -54.57 17.21
N HIS A 37 21.01 -53.96 18.38
CA HIS A 37 20.82 -54.56 19.73
C HIS A 37 20.75 -53.38 20.75
N HIS A 38 19.69 -53.20 21.57
CA HIS A 38 19.22 -53.90 22.79
C HIS A 38 19.96 -53.53 24.10
N GLY A 39 19.20 -53.30 25.19
CA GLY A 39 19.69 -52.94 26.55
C GLY A 39 19.63 -51.42 26.82
N VAL A 40 18.91 -50.80 27.76
CA VAL A 40 18.15 -51.18 29.00
C VAL A 40 18.96 -51.19 30.32
N ASN A 41 18.64 -50.19 31.17
CA ASN A 41 18.70 -50.12 32.65
C ASN A 41 19.99 -49.82 33.45
N TYR A 42 19.87 -48.72 34.22
CA TYR A 42 20.16 -48.51 35.67
C TYR A 42 21.58 -48.40 36.28
N ASP A 43 21.60 -47.55 37.34
CA ASP A 43 22.35 -47.61 38.62
C ASP A 43 23.78 -47.03 38.83
N HIS A 44 23.77 -45.79 39.34
CA HIS A 44 24.20 -45.36 40.69
C HIS A 44 25.69 -45.07 41.08
N LEU A 45 25.80 -44.11 42.02
CA LEU A 45 26.98 -43.62 42.78
C LEU A 45 28.06 -42.84 41.97
N SER A 46 28.76 -41.82 42.52
CA SER A 46 28.63 -41.11 43.82
C SER A 46 29.28 -39.71 43.76
N ALA A 47 28.78 -38.76 44.56
CA ALA A 47 29.36 -37.43 44.82
C ALA A 47 30.21 -37.46 46.13
N PRO A 48 30.72 -36.36 46.75
CA PRO A 48 30.58 -34.90 46.50
C PRO A 48 31.84 -34.32 45.79
N ASP A 49 32.16 -33.03 45.69
CA ASP A 49 31.63 -31.73 46.22
C ASP A 49 31.90 -30.62 45.14
N ALA A 50 31.66 -29.30 45.25
CA ALA A 50 31.37 -28.41 46.39
C ALA A 50 30.59 -27.13 46.02
N LEU A 51 30.41 -26.27 47.04
CA LEU A 51 29.93 -24.88 47.03
C LEU A 51 30.36 -24.06 45.78
N LYS A 52 29.50 -23.23 45.15
CA LYS A 52 28.60 -22.23 45.75
C LYS A 52 27.28 -22.05 44.99
N SER A 53 26.27 -21.50 45.67
CA SER A 53 24.87 -21.40 45.22
C SER A 53 24.38 -19.96 44.95
N ARG A 54 23.68 -19.73 43.83
CA ARG A 54 22.55 -18.77 43.76
C ARG A 54 21.65 -19.04 42.54
N PRO A 55 20.30 -19.01 42.68
CA PRO A 55 19.37 -19.06 41.56
C PRO A 55 18.97 -17.66 41.03
N THR A 56 18.26 -17.65 39.91
CA THR A 56 17.40 -16.57 39.36
C THR A 56 16.28 -16.19 40.34
N PRO A 57 15.61 -15.00 40.28
CA PRO A 57 14.96 -14.47 39.06
C PRO A 57 14.76 -12.93 38.97
N SER A 58 13.79 -12.51 38.13
CA SER A 58 13.02 -11.24 38.12
C SER A 58 13.41 -10.17 37.08
N GLN A 59 12.75 -9.00 37.15
CA GLN A 59 12.30 -8.23 35.99
C GLN A 59 12.98 -6.86 35.82
N SER A 60 12.94 -6.39 34.56
CA SER A 60 12.84 -4.96 34.14
C SER A 60 14.09 -4.07 34.11
N ARG A 61 14.01 -3.09 33.19
CA ARG A 61 14.59 -1.73 33.22
C ARG A 61 16.12 -1.56 33.16
N PHE A 62 16.57 -1.19 31.96
CA PHE A 62 17.68 -0.28 31.65
C PHE A 62 17.12 0.69 30.59
N GLN A 63 17.16 2.03 30.67
CA GLN A 63 18.02 2.99 31.39
C GLN A 63 19.49 2.94 30.97
N VAL A 64 19.97 4.06 30.43
CA VAL A 64 21.34 4.28 29.95
C VAL A 64 21.90 5.42 30.77
N ASP A 65 22.97 5.14 31.52
CA ASP A 65 23.76 6.15 32.22
C ASP A 65 25.16 6.23 31.57
N LEU A 66 25.76 7.42 31.60
CA LEU A 66 26.99 7.75 30.86
C LEU A 66 28.25 7.36 31.65
N VAL A 67 29.31 7.01 30.92
CA VAL A 67 30.62 6.66 31.47
C VAL A 67 31.35 7.90 32.00
N SER A 68 32.00 7.77 33.15
CA SER A 68 33.00 8.74 33.62
C SER A 68 34.19 8.04 34.31
N GLU A 69 35.36 8.20 33.70
CA GLU A 69 36.68 8.15 34.35
C GLU A 69 37.27 9.59 34.19
N ALA A 70 38.26 10.07 34.96
CA ALA A 70 39.14 9.43 35.93
C ALA A 70 39.59 10.43 37.02
N ALA A 71 40.26 9.92 38.07
CA ALA A 71 41.12 10.65 39.01
C ALA A 71 40.44 11.72 39.93
N GLY A 72 41.04 12.12 41.05
CA GLY A 72 42.18 11.53 41.75
C GLY A 72 42.85 12.48 42.75
N ASP A 73 43.17 11.95 43.93
CA ASP A 73 43.93 12.56 45.04
C ASP A 73 43.32 13.79 45.75
N GLY A 74 43.90 14.23 46.88
CA GLY A 74 43.34 15.32 47.69
C GLY A 74 44.24 15.97 48.76
N GLY A 75 43.85 17.17 49.18
CA GLY A 75 44.59 18.08 50.08
C GLY A 75 45.02 19.38 49.38
N THR A 76 45.14 20.55 50.01
CA THR A 76 44.94 20.96 51.42
C THR A 76 44.65 22.48 51.53
N ALA A 77 43.82 22.90 52.50
CA ALA A 77 43.73 24.21 53.24
C ALA A 77 44.04 25.56 52.52
N VAL A 78 43.24 26.66 52.59
CA VAL A 78 42.92 27.64 53.70
C VAL A 78 41.94 28.69 53.05
N ALA A 79 41.04 29.51 53.65
CA ALA A 79 40.66 29.96 55.01
C ALA A 79 39.09 29.93 55.18
N SER A 80 38.30 30.56 56.08
CA SER A 80 38.34 31.73 57.02
C SER A 80 38.08 33.14 56.42
N ASP A 81 37.40 34.12 57.06
CA ASP A 81 36.54 34.07 58.28
C ASP A 81 35.50 35.24 58.38
N SER A 82 34.29 34.96 58.91
CA SER A 82 33.41 35.90 59.70
C SER A 82 32.79 37.18 59.02
N PRO A 83 31.92 38.01 59.68
CA PRO A 83 30.68 37.74 60.45
C PRO A 83 29.50 38.78 60.14
N PRO A 84 28.44 39.02 60.97
CA PRO A 84 27.30 38.10 61.19
C PRO A 84 25.88 38.76 61.46
N GLU A 85 24.88 37.94 61.89
CA GLU A 85 23.74 38.24 62.83
C GLU A 85 22.60 39.21 62.42
N TYR A 86 21.35 39.20 62.94
CA TYR A 86 20.52 38.39 63.89
C TYR A 86 19.01 38.66 63.55
N ALA A 87 17.91 38.04 64.02
CA ALA A 87 17.52 36.87 64.87
C ALA A 87 16.08 36.43 64.39
N ALA A 88 15.10 35.79 65.08
CA ALA A 88 14.83 35.31 66.45
C ALA A 88 13.74 34.18 66.44
N VAL A 89 13.24 33.74 67.61
CA VAL A 89 12.28 32.61 67.85
C VAL A 89 11.64 32.76 69.27
N PRO A 90 10.74 31.88 69.85
CA PRO A 90 10.05 30.60 69.45
C PRO A 90 8.49 30.70 69.74
N PRO A 91 7.66 29.67 70.15
CA PRO A 91 7.77 28.18 70.24
C PRO A 91 6.53 27.31 69.80
N PHE A 92 6.69 25.95 69.79
CA PHE A 92 5.80 24.81 70.21
C PHE A 92 4.23 24.88 70.13
N ASP A 93 3.42 23.80 69.92
CA ASP A 93 3.57 22.32 69.74
C ASP A 93 2.26 21.70 69.14
N GLY A 94 2.25 20.42 68.73
CA GLY A 94 1.10 19.51 68.94
C GLY A 94 0.16 19.07 67.78
N LEU A 95 0.34 17.81 67.33
CA LEU A 95 -0.68 16.78 66.98
C LEU A 95 -1.67 16.90 65.77
N ARG A 96 -1.72 15.77 65.02
CA ARG A 96 -2.85 15.07 64.33
C ARG A 96 -3.08 15.11 62.79
N ASP A 97 -3.00 13.89 62.24
CA ASP A 97 -3.91 13.20 61.30
C ASP A 97 -4.08 13.61 59.82
N SER A 98 -3.48 12.76 58.95
CA SER A 98 -3.88 12.38 57.56
C SER A 98 -3.88 13.43 56.43
N GLU A 99 -2.91 13.30 55.51
CA GLU A 99 -2.93 13.95 54.19
C GLU A 99 -3.73 13.15 53.13
N GLU A 100 -4.23 13.85 52.11
CA GLU A 100 -4.93 13.29 50.95
C GLU A 100 -3.98 12.84 49.83
N ALA A 101 -4.46 11.94 48.95
CA ALA A 101 -3.82 11.64 47.66
C ALA A 101 -4.83 11.59 46.50
N LYS A 102 -5.37 12.76 46.10
CA LYS A 102 -6.16 12.93 44.86
C LYS A 102 -5.49 13.93 43.92
N GLY A 103 -4.56 13.44 43.11
CA GLY A 103 -3.89 14.26 42.10
C GLY A 103 -4.86 14.84 41.06
N ARG A 104 -4.90 16.18 40.97
CA ARG A 104 -5.69 16.90 39.97
C ARG A 104 -4.85 18.03 39.39
N PHE A 105 -4.15 17.75 38.28
CA PHE A 105 -3.34 18.75 37.58
C PHE A 105 -4.20 19.94 37.14
N ARG A 106 -3.80 21.15 37.53
CA ARG A 106 -4.32 22.41 36.99
C ARG A 106 -3.15 23.34 36.65
N VAL A 107 -3.30 24.10 35.58
CA VAL A 107 -2.25 24.95 35.01
C VAL A 107 -1.87 26.08 35.99
N VAL A 108 -0.57 26.36 36.08
CA VAL A 108 -0.02 27.48 36.85
C VAL A 108 -0.04 28.74 35.96
N ASN A 109 -0.78 29.76 36.37
CA ASN A 109 -0.59 31.11 35.86
C ASN A 109 0.57 31.79 36.59
N PHE A 110 1.46 32.46 35.85
CA PHE A 110 2.37 33.45 36.42
C PHE A 110 1.71 34.82 36.42
N ALA A 111 1.56 35.41 37.61
CA ALA A 111 1.32 36.83 37.82
C ALA A 111 1.99 37.22 39.14
N ALA A 112 2.72 38.34 39.16
CA ALA A 112 3.47 38.79 40.33
C ALA A 112 2.86 40.06 40.94
N SER A 113 2.88 40.11 42.27
CA SER A 113 2.83 41.31 43.13
C SER A 113 1.86 42.46 42.76
N SER A 114 0.77 42.55 43.53
CA SER A 114 0.00 43.77 43.84
C SER A 114 0.59 44.48 45.09
N PRO A 115 0.00 45.56 45.65
CA PRO A 115 -0.80 46.67 45.07
C PRO A 115 -0.21 48.06 45.46
N ASP A 116 -0.84 49.17 45.04
CA ASP A 116 -1.08 50.30 45.96
C ASP A 116 -2.22 51.26 45.52
N ALA A 117 -2.83 51.96 46.49
CA ALA A 117 -3.83 53.05 46.40
C ALA A 117 -5.18 52.81 45.67
N ALA A 118 -6.20 53.61 46.04
CA ALA A 118 -7.61 53.45 45.60
C ALA A 118 -8.35 54.84 45.44
N PRO A 119 -9.69 55.01 45.60
CA PRO A 119 -10.62 55.03 44.47
C PRO A 119 -11.62 56.22 44.41
N ALA A 120 -12.27 56.43 43.25
CA ALA A 120 -13.51 57.21 43.03
C ALA A 120 -14.01 57.05 41.56
N GLU A 121 -15.29 57.20 41.16
CA GLU A 121 -16.59 57.19 41.85
C GLU A 121 -17.76 56.95 40.84
N ILE A 122 -18.90 56.47 41.35
CA ILE A 122 -20.32 56.73 40.93
C ILE A 122 -20.73 56.71 39.44
N ALA A 123 -21.59 55.74 39.06
CA ALA A 123 -22.93 55.92 38.43
C ALA A 123 -23.53 54.52 38.09
N GLN A 124 -24.49 53.98 38.85
CA GLN A 124 -25.95 54.02 38.58
C GLN A 124 -26.31 53.59 37.13
N ASN A 125 -27.05 52.53 36.80
CA ASN A 125 -28.28 51.87 37.30
C ASN A 125 -29.10 51.58 36.01
N GLY A 126 -29.80 50.47 35.79
CA GLY A 126 -29.93 49.24 36.59
C GLY A 126 -30.90 48.24 35.91
N ASP A 127 -31.05 47.07 36.52
CA ASP A 127 -32.21 46.14 36.53
C ASP A 127 -33.15 46.15 35.30
N THR A 128 -33.21 45.10 34.47
CA THR A 128 -34.03 43.87 34.68
C THR A 128 -33.97 43.00 33.38
N VAL A 129 -34.32 41.70 33.30
CA VAL A 129 -34.77 40.67 34.27
C VAL A 129 -34.35 39.25 33.81
N MET A 130 -34.26 38.30 34.76
CA MET A 130 -34.23 36.81 34.69
C MET A 130 -33.58 36.03 33.53
N SER A 131 -32.80 35.03 33.96
CA SER A 131 -32.39 33.83 33.23
C SER A 131 -33.52 32.81 33.04
N GLU A 132 -33.54 32.10 31.91
CA GLU A 132 -34.06 30.73 31.84
C GLU A 132 -33.13 29.84 31.00
N SER A 133 -33.19 28.52 31.23
CA SER A 133 -32.15 27.58 30.79
C SER A 133 -32.41 26.97 29.42
N SER A 134 -31.41 26.96 28.53
CA SER A 134 -31.31 25.96 27.46
C SER A 134 -29.86 25.66 27.07
N GLN A 135 -29.62 24.44 26.59
CA GLN A 135 -28.29 23.96 26.21
C GLN A 135 -27.95 24.42 24.79
N GLN A 136 -26.83 25.13 24.61
CA GLN A 136 -26.26 25.38 23.29
C GLN A 136 -24.90 24.69 23.15
N HIS A 137 -24.78 23.85 22.12
CA HIS A 137 -23.51 23.29 21.68
C HIS A 137 -22.64 24.39 21.08
N HIS A 138 -21.32 24.28 21.23
CA HIS A 138 -20.37 25.18 20.58
C HIS A 138 -20.58 25.22 19.06
N HIS A 139 -20.91 26.39 18.54
CA HIS A 139 -20.72 26.69 17.13
C HIS A 139 -19.22 26.66 16.81
N TYR A 140 -18.87 26.16 15.62
CA TYR A 140 -17.56 26.39 15.04
C TYR A 140 -17.57 27.76 14.36
N ASP A 141 -16.84 28.73 14.90
CA ASP A 141 -16.69 30.04 14.30
C ASP A 141 -15.92 29.95 12.98
N THR A 142 -16.60 30.23 11.86
CA THR A 142 -15.95 30.48 10.58
C THR A 142 -15.48 31.93 10.49
N HIS A 143 -14.60 32.33 11.41
CA HIS A 143 -13.95 33.64 11.40
C HIS A 143 -12.53 33.55 10.86
N THR A 144 -12.40 33.78 9.55
CA THR A 144 -11.15 34.20 8.91
C THR A 144 -10.76 35.59 9.43
N ASN A 145 -9.97 35.65 10.50
CA ASN A 145 -9.38 36.90 10.98
C ASN A 145 -8.01 36.66 11.65
N THR A 146 -7.09 37.60 11.44
CA THR A 146 -5.64 37.50 11.70
C THR A 146 -5.23 37.61 13.17
N TYR A 147 -6.14 37.35 14.11
CA TYR A 147 -5.97 37.68 15.54
C TYR A 147 -4.94 36.83 16.31
N TYR A 148 -4.42 35.74 15.72
CA TYR A 148 -3.49 34.82 16.37
C TYR A 148 -1.99 35.05 16.04
N LEU A 149 -1.65 36.00 15.16
CA LEU A 149 -0.24 36.32 14.82
C LEU A 149 0.58 36.93 15.98
N ARG A 150 -0.04 37.28 17.12
CA ARG A 150 0.63 37.87 18.30
C ARG A 150 1.15 36.86 19.32
N THR A 151 1.22 35.57 18.98
CA THR A 151 1.71 34.55 19.90
C THR A 151 3.25 34.63 20.00
N PHE A 152 3.78 34.86 21.21
CA PHE A 152 5.22 35.02 21.53
C PHE A 152 5.90 36.35 21.12
N GLY A 153 5.14 37.43 20.92
CA GLY A 153 5.69 38.80 20.87
C GLY A 153 6.51 39.17 19.62
N HIS A 154 6.71 38.22 18.71
CA HIS A 154 7.22 38.42 17.36
C HIS A 154 6.12 38.02 16.38
N ASN A 155 5.97 38.75 15.27
CA ASN A 155 5.00 38.38 14.23
C ASN A 155 5.53 37.16 13.46
N THR A 156 5.05 35.95 13.80
CA THR A 156 5.40 34.74 13.05
C THR A 156 4.57 34.65 11.77
N ILE A 157 5.24 34.64 10.61
CA ILE A 157 4.61 34.36 9.29
C ILE A 157 4.12 32.89 9.22
N ASP A 158 4.70 32.02 10.05
CA ASP A 158 4.33 30.61 10.20
C ASP A 158 2.84 30.45 10.54
N ALA A 159 2.09 29.80 9.64
CA ALA A 159 0.65 29.63 9.79
C ALA A 159 0.32 28.68 10.94
N VAL A 160 -0.51 29.14 11.89
CA VAL A 160 -0.98 28.33 13.03
C VAL A 160 -1.58 26.99 12.58
N PRO A 161 -1.49 25.90 13.40
CA PRO A 161 -1.87 24.54 13.01
C PRO A 161 -3.35 24.32 12.59
N ASN A 162 -3.72 24.76 11.38
CA ASN A 162 -5.00 24.48 10.77
C ASN A 162 -5.05 23.04 10.25
N ILE A 163 -6.17 22.34 10.51
CA ILE A 163 -6.46 21.00 10.01
C ILE A 163 -6.32 20.90 8.48
N ASP A 164 -6.63 21.96 7.73
CA ASP A 164 -6.57 21.95 6.27
C ASP A 164 -5.17 21.74 5.69
N PHE A 165 -4.11 22.26 6.33
CA PHE A 165 -2.72 22.01 5.89
C PHE A 165 -2.29 20.54 5.98
N TYR A 166 -3.04 19.72 6.72
CA TYR A 166 -2.80 18.28 6.85
C TYR A 166 -3.71 17.43 5.94
N ARG A 167 -4.65 18.05 5.19
CA ARG A 167 -5.60 17.35 4.31
C ARG A 167 -5.03 17.08 2.91
N GLN A 168 -4.17 16.07 2.79
CA GLN A 168 -3.82 15.49 1.48
C GLN A 168 -5.01 14.71 0.90
N THR A 169 -6.02 15.41 0.37
CA THR A 169 -7.15 14.79 -0.32
C THR A 169 -6.98 14.94 -1.83
N ALA A 170 -6.68 13.85 -2.55
CA ALA A 170 -6.76 13.80 -4.00
C ALA A 170 -8.24 13.67 -4.47
N ALA A 171 -9.08 14.61 -4.04
CA ALA A 171 -10.48 14.73 -4.44
C ALA A 171 -10.63 16.01 -5.28
N PRO A 172 -11.18 15.95 -6.51
CA PRO A 172 -11.19 17.08 -7.46
C PRO A 172 -12.31 18.10 -7.16
N LEU A 173 -12.54 18.40 -5.88
CA LEU A 173 -13.74 19.07 -5.35
C LEU A 173 -13.42 19.88 -4.08
N GLY A 174 -12.31 20.61 -4.11
CA GLY A 174 -11.89 21.52 -3.05
C GLY A 174 -10.43 21.92 -3.21
N GLU A 175 -10.16 23.22 -3.05
CA GLU A 175 -8.81 23.76 -3.21
C GLU A 175 -7.85 23.20 -2.16
N LYS A 176 -6.60 23.01 -2.59
CA LYS A 176 -5.53 22.51 -1.73
C LYS A 176 -4.87 23.69 -1.05
N LEU A 177 -5.25 23.97 0.20
CA LEU A 177 -4.49 24.87 1.09
C LEU A 177 -3.10 24.29 1.34
N ILE A 178 -2.14 24.71 0.51
CA ILE A 178 -0.72 24.37 0.63
C ILE A 178 -0.13 25.18 1.79
N ARG A 179 0.55 24.52 2.72
CA ARG A 179 1.38 25.23 3.71
C ARG A 179 2.52 25.95 2.95
N PRO A 180 2.82 27.22 3.24
CA PRO A 180 4.03 27.88 2.76
C PRO A 180 5.26 26.97 2.93
N THR A 181 6.09 26.91 1.90
CA THR A 181 7.39 26.21 1.99
C THR A 181 8.33 27.01 2.89
N LEU A 182 9.33 26.33 3.47
CA LEU A 182 10.36 27.01 4.26
C LEU A 182 11.08 28.11 3.45
N SER A 183 11.27 27.89 2.14
CA SER A 183 11.78 28.90 1.21
C SER A 183 10.88 30.13 1.11
N GLU A 184 9.57 29.96 0.93
CA GLU A 184 8.62 31.09 0.86
C GLU A 184 8.60 31.88 2.19
N LEU A 185 8.66 31.19 3.34
CA LEU A 185 8.77 31.82 4.67
C LEU A 185 10.10 32.58 4.90
N HIS A 186 11.16 32.25 4.15
CA HIS A 186 12.44 32.98 4.20
C HIS A 186 12.50 34.11 3.16
N ASP A 187 12.05 33.89 1.92
CA ASP A 187 12.08 34.88 0.84
C ASP A 187 11.11 36.06 1.08
N GLU A 188 10.07 35.90 1.90
CA GLU A 188 9.23 37.03 2.36
C GLU A 188 9.88 37.86 3.48
N LEU A 189 10.82 37.30 4.24
CA LEU A 189 11.55 38.01 5.30
C LEU A 189 12.66 38.92 4.74
N ASP A 190 13.12 38.63 3.52
CA ASP A 190 14.11 39.39 2.75
C ASP A 190 13.54 40.65 2.07
N LYS A 191 12.23 40.89 2.17
CA LYS A 191 11.54 42.10 1.67
C LYS A 191 11.25 43.03 2.84
N GLU A 192 11.64 44.29 2.74
CA GLU A 192 11.18 45.32 3.68
C GLU A 192 9.64 45.43 3.65
N PRO A 193 8.99 45.72 4.79
CA PRO A 193 7.53 45.78 4.88
C PRO A 193 6.99 46.92 4.03
N PHE A 194 6.32 46.57 2.93
CA PHE A 194 5.81 47.53 1.96
C PHE A 194 4.51 48.18 2.45
N GLU A 195 4.61 49.19 3.31
CA GLU A 195 3.52 50.14 3.55
C GLU A 195 3.30 50.99 2.28
N ASP A 196 2.52 50.49 1.33
CA ASP A 196 1.22 51.07 0.98
C ASP A 196 0.50 50.35 -0.17
N GLY A 197 -0.81 50.55 -0.29
CA GLY A 197 -1.55 50.39 -1.55
C GLY A 197 -2.32 49.09 -1.78
N PHE A 198 -3.65 49.16 -1.66
CA PHE A 198 -4.57 48.23 -2.32
C PHE A 198 -4.45 48.35 -3.85
N ALA A 199 -3.67 47.48 -4.51
CA ALA A 199 -3.59 47.44 -5.97
C ALA A 199 -3.21 46.05 -6.52
N ASN A 200 -4.15 45.11 -6.44
CA ASN A 200 -4.55 44.22 -7.54
C ASN A 200 -5.52 43.16 -7.01
N GLY A 201 -6.82 43.48 -7.04
CA GLY A 201 -7.83 42.44 -7.05
C GLY A 201 -7.87 41.83 -8.45
N GLU A 202 -7.51 40.56 -8.58
CA GLU A 202 -8.14 39.75 -9.62
C GLU A 202 -9.62 39.65 -9.23
N GLU A 203 -10.49 40.34 -9.98
CA GLU A 203 -11.92 40.12 -9.84
C GLU A 203 -12.19 38.64 -10.14
N LEU A 204 -12.74 37.91 -9.15
CA LEU A 204 -13.32 36.59 -9.38
C LEU A 204 -14.18 36.68 -10.64
N THR A 205 -13.87 35.90 -11.67
CA THR A 205 -14.64 35.97 -12.91
C THR A 205 -16.10 35.68 -12.59
N PRO A 206 -17.09 36.15 -13.38
CA PRO A 206 -18.49 35.80 -13.13
C PRO A 206 -18.77 34.29 -13.10
N ALA A 207 -17.87 33.47 -13.65
CA ALA A 207 -17.88 32.01 -13.52
C ALA A 207 -17.36 31.52 -12.15
N GLU A 208 -16.34 32.16 -11.58
CA GLU A 208 -15.81 31.85 -10.24
C GLU A 208 -16.67 32.43 -9.11
N GLU A 209 -17.26 33.62 -9.28
CA GLU A 209 -18.24 34.15 -8.33
C GLU A 209 -19.54 33.33 -8.38
N ALA A 210 -19.94 32.82 -9.56
CA ALA A 210 -20.99 31.82 -9.68
C ALA A 210 -20.59 30.47 -9.06
N ALA A 211 -19.36 29.97 -9.28
CA ALA A 211 -18.89 28.72 -8.66
C ALA A 211 -18.75 28.84 -7.14
N ALA A 212 -18.40 30.03 -6.61
CA ALA A 212 -18.39 30.32 -5.19
C ALA A 212 -19.82 30.41 -4.61
N LYS A 213 -20.79 30.91 -5.39
CA LYS A 213 -22.22 30.83 -5.07
C LYS A 213 -22.72 29.38 -5.08
N GLU A 214 -22.48 28.58 -6.13
CA GLU A 214 -22.83 27.15 -6.15
C GLU A 214 -22.15 26.35 -5.01
N ALA A 215 -20.88 26.63 -4.72
CA ALA A 215 -20.15 26.00 -3.62
C ALA A 215 -20.72 26.39 -2.24
N SER A 216 -21.18 27.63 -2.06
CA SER A 216 -21.79 28.08 -0.79
C SER A 216 -23.28 27.69 -0.66
N GLU A 217 -24.02 27.55 -1.76
CA GLU A 217 -25.37 26.98 -1.82
C GLU A 217 -25.40 25.50 -1.39
N SER A 218 -24.27 24.79 -1.45
CA SER A 218 -24.14 23.42 -0.90
C SER A 218 -24.41 23.30 0.61
N LYS A 219 -24.51 24.42 1.34
CA LYS A 219 -24.93 24.49 2.77
C LYS A 219 -26.42 24.18 3.02
N GLY A 220 -27.07 23.38 2.16
CA GLY A 220 -28.48 22.98 2.28
C GLY A 220 -28.75 21.57 2.82
N VAL A 221 -27.77 20.67 2.88
CA VAL A 221 -28.01 19.26 3.25
C VAL A 221 -27.95 19.05 4.77
N VAL A 222 -29.12 18.84 5.39
CA VAL A 222 -29.26 18.51 6.82
C VAL A 222 -28.66 17.12 7.11
N LYS A 223 -27.43 17.10 7.64
CA LYS A 223 -26.71 15.88 8.00
C LYS A 223 -27.42 15.07 9.09
N PHE A 224 -27.38 13.76 8.96
CA PHE A 224 -28.02 12.83 9.89
C PHE A 224 -27.20 12.61 11.17
N GLY A 225 -27.88 12.64 12.31
CA GLY A 225 -27.34 12.15 13.59
C GLY A 225 -27.30 10.61 13.64
N TRP A 226 -26.51 10.07 14.58
CA TRP A 226 -26.20 8.64 14.67
C TRP A 226 -27.42 7.71 14.76
N ILE A 227 -28.51 8.15 15.42
CA ILE A 227 -29.75 7.37 15.54
C ILE A 227 -30.41 7.19 14.16
N LYS A 228 -30.71 8.29 13.46
CA LYS A 228 -31.43 8.27 12.17
C LYS A 228 -30.55 7.75 11.02
N GLY A 229 -29.25 8.09 11.03
CA GLY A 229 -28.32 7.72 9.95
C GLY A 229 -27.74 6.31 10.08
N VAL A 230 -27.35 5.89 11.28
CA VAL A 230 -26.65 4.60 11.49
C VAL A 230 -27.57 3.57 12.14
N LEU A 231 -28.09 3.83 13.34
CA LEU A 231 -28.86 2.83 14.11
C LEU A 231 -30.08 2.32 13.34
N VAL A 232 -30.94 3.23 12.87
CA VAL A 232 -32.15 2.90 12.08
C VAL A 232 -31.81 2.15 10.79
N ARG A 233 -30.78 2.58 10.05
CA ARG A 233 -30.38 1.93 8.79
C ARG A 233 -29.81 0.53 9.01
N CYS A 234 -29.00 0.34 10.05
CA CYS A 234 -28.49 -0.98 10.41
C CYS A 234 -29.63 -1.90 10.87
N MET A 235 -30.52 -1.45 11.76
CA MET A 235 -31.65 -2.28 12.24
C MET A 235 -32.56 -2.76 11.09
N LEU A 236 -32.92 -1.88 10.16
CA LEU A 236 -33.73 -2.24 9.00
C LEU A 236 -33.07 -3.22 8.04
N ASN A 237 -31.76 -3.11 7.84
CA ASN A 237 -31.01 -3.97 6.91
C ASN A 237 -30.51 -5.28 7.55
N ILE A 238 -30.74 -5.45 8.86
CA ILE A 238 -30.55 -6.70 9.62
C ILE A 238 -31.91 -7.44 9.73
N TRP A 239 -33.00 -6.73 10.03
CA TRP A 239 -34.36 -7.29 10.08
C TRP A 239 -34.96 -7.52 8.69
N GLY A 240 -34.44 -8.53 7.99
CA GLY A 240 -34.96 -8.99 6.69
C GLY A 240 -36.00 -10.11 6.78
N VAL A 241 -36.22 -10.80 5.65
CA VAL A 241 -37.19 -11.91 5.47
C VAL A 241 -37.23 -12.91 6.64
N MET A 242 -36.03 -13.32 7.08
CA MET A 242 -35.86 -14.48 7.95
C MET A 242 -36.55 -14.32 9.30
N LEU A 243 -36.66 -13.08 9.81
CA LEU A 243 -37.27 -12.75 11.10
C LEU A 243 -38.69 -13.32 11.26
N PHE A 244 -39.48 -13.26 10.19
CA PHE A 244 -40.89 -13.67 10.21
C PHE A 244 -41.15 -15.03 9.56
N ILE A 245 -40.44 -15.34 8.46
CA ILE A 245 -40.77 -16.51 7.61
C ILE A 245 -39.93 -17.75 7.98
N ARG A 246 -38.74 -17.59 8.58
CA ARG A 246 -37.82 -18.72 8.84
C ARG A 246 -37.40 -18.89 10.30
N MET A 247 -37.58 -17.91 11.19
CA MET A 247 -37.23 -18.07 12.62
C MET A 247 -37.98 -19.23 13.30
N THR A 248 -39.26 -19.40 13.04
CA THR A 248 -40.08 -20.50 13.58
C THR A 248 -39.61 -21.86 13.07
N TRP A 249 -39.31 -21.97 11.77
CA TRP A 249 -38.76 -23.18 11.16
C TRP A 249 -37.37 -23.54 11.71
N ILE A 250 -36.50 -22.53 11.91
CA ILE A 250 -35.19 -22.70 12.57
C ILE A 250 -35.36 -23.28 13.99
N VAL A 251 -36.37 -22.82 14.75
CA VAL A 251 -36.67 -23.34 16.10
C VAL A 251 -37.26 -24.76 16.05
N GLY A 252 -38.13 -25.09 15.08
CA GLY A 252 -38.63 -26.45 14.90
C GLY A 252 -37.49 -27.45 14.66
N GLN A 253 -36.67 -27.16 13.64
CA GLN A 253 -35.52 -27.98 13.21
C GLN A 253 -34.43 -28.10 14.30
N ALA A 254 -33.92 -26.98 14.80
CA ALA A 254 -32.78 -26.98 15.72
C ALA A 254 -33.19 -27.12 17.20
N GLY A 255 -34.45 -26.91 17.54
CA GLY A 255 -34.89 -26.72 18.93
C GLY A 255 -34.42 -25.39 19.51
N ILE A 256 -34.92 -25.04 20.69
CA ILE A 256 -34.61 -23.77 21.36
C ILE A 256 -33.11 -23.65 21.66
N ALA A 257 -32.48 -24.73 22.16
CA ALA A 257 -31.08 -24.67 22.57
C ALA A 257 -30.11 -24.39 21.41
N TYR A 258 -30.23 -25.10 20.28
CA TYR A 258 -29.34 -24.88 19.14
C TYR A 258 -29.73 -23.65 18.30
N SER A 259 -31.01 -23.26 18.23
CA SER A 259 -31.39 -21.99 17.57
C SER A 259 -30.81 -20.79 18.32
N CYS A 260 -30.81 -20.79 19.66
CA CYS A 260 -30.08 -19.80 20.45
C CYS A 260 -28.56 -19.80 20.17
N ILE A 261 -27.92 -20.98 20.05
CA ILE A 261 -26.49 -21.08 19.70
C ILE A 261 -26.21 -20.52 18.30
N ILE A 262 -27.09 -20.75 17.33
CA ILE A 262 -27.02 -20.20 15.97
C ILE A 262 -27.06 -18.67 15.99
N VAL A 263 -28.01 -18.07 16.73
CA VAL A 263 -28.13 -16.61 16.88
C VAL A 263 -26.89 -16.02 17.56
N ILE A 264 -26.39 -16.64 18.63
CA ILE A 264 -25.19 -16.20 19.35
C ILE A 264 -23.95 -16.30 18.45
N MET A 265 -23.76 -17.40 17.71
CA MET A 265 -22.60 -17.58 16.82
C MET A 265 -22.57 -16.52 15.70
N ALA A 266 -23.71 -16.22 15.09
CA ALA A 266 -23.81 -15.14 14.10
C ALA A 266 -23.54 -13.76 14.72
N THR A 267 -24.08 -13.51 15.92
CA THR A 267 -23.89 -12.24 16.65
C THR A 267 -22.42 -12.03 17.04
N VAL A 268 -21.69 -13.08 17.43
CA VAL A 268 -20.24 -13.00 17.68
C VAL A 268 -19.47 -12.61 16.41
N VAL A 269 -19.76 -13.27 15.28
CA VAL A 269 -19.14 -12.95 13.97
C VAL A 269 -19.38 -11.48 13.58
N THR A 270 -20.60 -10.99 13.75
CA THR A 270 -20.97 -9.63 13.33
C THR A 270 -20.52 -8.58 14.32
N THR A 271 -20.48 -8.86 15.63
CA THR A 271 -19.89 -7.98 16.65
C THR A 271 -18.38 -7.80 16.44
N ILE A 272 -17.62 -8.88 16.20
CA ILE A 272 -16.17 -8.78 15.91
C ILE A 272 -15.95 -7.93 14.64
N THR A 273 -16.73 -8.19 13.60
CA THR A 273 -16.65 -7.43 12.35
C THR A 273 -17.06 -5.96 12.55
N GLY A 274 -18.06 -5.68 13.40
CA GLY A 274 -18.45 -4.33 13.81
C GLY A 274 -17.36 -3.59 14.58
N CYS A 275 -16.59 -4.28 15.44
CA CYS A 275 -15.40 -3.72 16.09
C CYS A 275 -14.28 -3.41 15.08
N SER A 276 -14.02 -4.30 14.12
CA SER A 276 -13.07 -4.06 13.02
C SER A 276 -13.51 -2.87 12.13
N THR A 277 -14.80 -2.78 11.79
CA THR A 277 -15.37 -1.62 11.06
C THR A 277 -15.27 -0.34 11.89
N SER A 278 -15.45 -0.41 13.21
CA SER A 278 -15.29 0.73 14.12
C SER A 278 -13.84 1.22 14.20
N ALA A 279 -12.87 0.30 14.14
CA ALA A 279 -11.45 0.65 14.04
C ALA A 279 -11.14 1.37 12.71
N ILE A 280 -11.68 0.89 11.57
CA ILE A 280 -11.58 1.57 10.27
C ILE A 280 -12.24 2.96 10.32
N ALA A 281 -13.47 3.06 10.84
CA ALA A 281 -14.21 4.32 10.90
C ALA A 281 -13.63 5.37 11.87
N THR A 282 -12.72 4.95 12.76
CA THR A 282 -11.96 5.85 13.66
C THR A 282 -10.51 6.09 13.19
N ASN A 283 -10.10 5.50 12.06
CA ASN A 283 -8.76 5.67 11.50
C ASN A 283 -8.69 6.91 10.58
N GLY A 284 -8.52 8.10 11.17
CA GLY A 284 -8.42 9.35 10.43
C GLY A 284 -9.77 9.98 10.05
N PHE A 285 -9.72 11.09 9.31
CA PHE A 285 -10.90 11.92 9.05
C PHE A 285 -11.77 11.36 7.90
N VAL A 286 -13.02 11.03 8.21
CA VAL A 286 -13.96 10.41 7.28
C VAL A 286 -14.63 11.47 6.39
N ARG A 287 -14.24 11.55 5.12
CA ARG A 287 -14.98 12.28 4.07
C ARG A 287 -15.97 11.37 3.33
N GLY A 288 -16.95 11.98 2.68
CA GLY A 288 -18.13 11.29 2.13
C GLY A 288 -17.88 10.47 0.88
N GLY A 289 -17.53 9.20 1.06
CA GLY A 289 -17.44 8.20 -0.02
C GLY A 289 -18.01 6.81 0.33
N GLY A 290 -18.76 6.70 1.42
CA GLY A 290 -19.37 5.45 1.88
C GLY A 290 -18.36 4.42 2.43
N ALA A 291 -18.80 3.17 2.55
CA ALA A 291 -18.02 2.10 3.17
C ALA A 291 -16.77 1.72 2.37
N TYR A 292 -16.84 1.69 1.04
CA TYR A 292 -15.68 1.38 0.20
C TYR A 292 -14.56 2.43 0.32
N TYR A 293 -14.91 3.72 0.39
CA TYR A 293 -13.92 4.79 0.57
C TYR A 293 -13.24 4.70 1.94
N LEU A 294 -14.02 4.45 3.00
CA LEU A 294 -13.52 4.17 4.35
C LEU A 294 -12.48 3.03 4.37
N ILE A 295 -12.81 1.91 3.72
CA ILE A 295 -11.98 0.71 3.69
C ILE A 295 -10.72 0.93 2.83
N SER A 296 -10.87 1.46 1.60
CA SER A 296 -9.76 1.62 0.65
C SER A 296 -8.72 2.66 1.10
N ARG A 297 -9.16 3.77 1.70
CA ARG A 297 -8.26 4.82 2.21
C ARG A 297 -7.60 4.46 3.55
N SER A 298 -8.10 3.47 4.29
CA SER A 298 -7.52 3.04 5.57
C SER A 298 -6.58 1.83 5.47
N LEU A 299 -6.77 0.96 4.46
CA LEU A 299 -6.11 -0.35 4.38
C LEU A 299 -5.25 -0.53 3.11
N GLY A 300 -5.42 0.35 2.12
CA GLY A 300 -4.73 0.31 0.82
C GLY A 300 -5.58 -0.27 -0.31
N PRO A 301 -5.15 -0.08 -1.58
CA PRO A 301 -5.90 -0.48 -2.76
C PRO A 301 -6.06 -2.01 -2.91
N GLU A 302 -5.12 -2.82 -2.42
CA GLU A 302 -5.19 -4.29 -2.57
C GLU A 302 -6.37 -4.89 -1.79
N PHE A 303 -6.52 -4.50 -0.51
CA PHE A 303 -7.65 -4.92 0.32
C PHE A 303 -8.93 -4.19 -0.05
N GLY A 304 -8.86 -2.86 -0.25
CA GLY A 304 -10.03 -2.05 -0.62
C GLY A 304 -10.70 -2.52 -1.91
N GLY A 305 -9.90 -2.79 -2.95
CA GLY A 305 -10.39 -3.27 -4.25
C GLY A 305 -11.02 -4.67 -4.17
N SER A 306 -10.45 -5.57 -3.36
CA SER A 306 -10.97 -6.94 -3.20
C SER A 306 -12.25 -6.97 -2.36
N ILE A 307 -12.27 -6.25 -1.23
CA ILE A 307 -13.44 -6.15 -0.35
C ILE A 307 -14.61 -5.45 -1.07
N GLY A 308 -14.33 -4.34 -1.78
CA GLY A 308 -15.36 -3.59 -2.51
C GLY A 308 -16.10 -4.41 -3.56
N LEU A 309 -15.36 -5.23 -4.32
CA LEU A 309 -15.94 -6.07 -5.38
C LEU A 309 -16.82 -7.19 -4.79
N ILE A 310 -16.32 -7.93 -3.79
CA ILE A 310 -17.08 -8.99 -3.13
C ILE A 310 -18.31 -8.44 -2.39
N PHE A 311 -18.19 -7.29 -1.71
CA PHE A 311 -19.30 -6.65 -1.01
C PHE A 311 -20.36 -6.10 -1.99
N ALA A 312 -19.97 -5.53 -3.14
CA ALA A 312 -20.92 -5.15 -4.18
C ALA A 312 -21.71 -6.37 -4.70
N PHE A 313 -21.02 -7.48 -4.97
CA PHE A 313 -21.66 -8.73 -5.42
C PHE A 313 -22.60 -9.32 -4.35
N ALA A 314 -22.17 -9.38 -3.08
CA ALA A 314 -22.98 -9.88 -1.97
C ALA A 314 -24.30 -9.10 -1.82
N ASN A 315 -24.24 -7.76 -1.89
CA ASN A 315 -25.44 -6.92 -1.86
C ASN A 315 -26.33 -7.12 -3.10
N ALA A 316 -25.76 -7.33 -4.30
CA ALA A 316 -26.53 -7.58 -5.51
C ALA A 316 -27.32 -8.90 -5.46
N VAL A 317 -26.73 -9.97 -4.90
CA VAL A 317 -27.43 -11.25 -4.66
C VAL A 317 -28.44 -11.11 -3.50
N ALA A 318 -28.16 -10.29 -2.48
CA ALA A 318 -29.09 -10.05 -1.37
C ALA A 318 -30.44 -9.45 -1.83
N VAL A 319 -30.44 -8.57 -2.85
CA VAL A 319 -31.68 -8.07 -3.47
C VAL A 319 -32.59 -9.22 -3.91
N ALA A 320 -32.03 -10.27 -4.53
CA ALA A 320 -32.81 -11.42 -4.98
C ALA A 320 -33.46 -12.18 -3.82
N MET A 321 -32.74 -12.43 -2.73
CA MET A 321 -33.29 -13.10 -1.54
C MET A 321 -34.42 -12.29 -0.89
N TYR A 322 -34.25 -10.97 -0.74
CA TYR A 322 -35.29 -10.11 -0.18
C TYR A 322 -36.55 -10.06 -1.06
N VAL A 323 -36.38 -10.02 -2.38
CA VAL A 323 -37.49 -10.03 -3.34
C VAL A 323 -38.17 -11.41 -3.47
N VAL A 324 -37.41 -12.52 -3.40
CA VAL A 324 -37.98 -13.88 -3.38
C VAL A 324 -38.80 -14.10 -2.12
N GLY A 325 -38.32 -13.69 -0.94
CA GLY A 325 -39.08 -13.79 0.31
C GLY A 325 -40.36 -12.93 0.34
N PHE A 326 -40.34 -11.76 -0.31
CA PHE A 326 -41.56 -10.98 -0.58
C PHE A 326 -42.54 -11.75 -1.48
N ALA A 327 -42.04 -12.30 -2.60
CA ALA A 327 -42.86 -13.03 -3.56
C ALA A 327 -43.44 -14.32 -2.99
N GLU A 328 -42.68 -15.07 -2.17
CA GLU A 328 -43.13 -16.24 -1.41
C GLU A 328 -44.37 -15.88 -0.56
N THR A 329 -44.26 -14.83 0.27
CA THR A 329 -45.37 -14.32 1.09
C THR A 329 -46.59 -13.91 0.25
N VAL A 330 -46.38 -13.23 -0.88
CA VAL A 330 -47.49 -12.80 -1.77
C VAL A 330 -48.19 -13.99 -2.41
N VAL A 331 -47.45 -15.01 -2.83
CA VAL A 331 -48.02 -16.21 -3.46
C VAL A 331 -48.74 -17.10 -2.45
N GLU A 332 -48.26 -17.18 -1.20
CA GLU A 332 -48.99 -17.85 -0.11
C GLU A 332 -50.35 -17.17 0.16
N LEU A 333 -50.41 -15.84 0.13
CA LEU A 333 -51.67 -15.07 0.26
C LEU A 333 -52.60 -15.28 -0.94
N LEU A 334 -52.07 -15.28 -2.17
CA LEU A 334 -52.84 -15.59 -3.37
C LEU A 334 -53.40 -17.02 -3.32
N ASN A 335 -52.61 -18.00 -2.87
CA ASN A 335 -53.06 -19.37 -2.67
C ASN A 335 -54.19 -19.45 -1.62
N SER A 336 -54.02 -18.76 -0.47
CA SER A 336 -55.03 -18.69 0.60
C SER A 336 -56.37 -18.06 0.17
N SER A 337 -56.37 -17.29 -0.92
CA SER A 337 -57.55 -16.64 -1.51
C SER A 337 -58.04 -17.30 -2.81
N GLY A 338 -57.45 -18.45 -3.20
CA GLY A 338 -57.82 -19.19 -4.42
C GLY A 338 -57.42 -18.52 -5.73
N ALA A 339 -56.51 -17.54 -5.68
CA ALA A 339 -56.11 -16.67 -6.79
C ALA A 339 -54.74 -17.05 -7.40
N LEU A 340 -54.42 -18.34 -7.45
CA LEU A 340 -53.20 -18.87 -8.08
C LEU A 340 -53.25 -18.65 -9.60
N MET A 341 -52.13 -18.28 -10.23
CA MET A 341 -52.07 -18.00 -11.68
C MET A 341 -51.54 -19.21 -12.47
N PHE A 342 -50.47 -19.83 -12.00
CA PHE A 342 -49.86 -21.01 -12.62
C PHE A 342 -49.48 -22.06 -11.55
N ASP A 343 -48.18 -22.15 -11.21
CA ASP A 343 -47.63 -22.98 -10.14
C ASP A 343 -46.98 -22.07 -9.10
N VAL A 344 -47.00 -22.44 -7.82
CA VAL A 344 -46.41 -21.66 -6.71
C VAL A 344 -45.00 -21.14 -7.04
N THR A 345 -44.09 -22.00 -7.52
CA THR A 345 -42.71 -21.62 -7.88
C THR A 345 -42.63 -20.68 -9.10
N ASN A 346 -43.56 -20.79 -10.04
CA ASN A 346 -43.60 -19.93 -11.23
C ASN A 346 -44.24 -18.57 -10.91
N ASP A 347 -45.24 -18.54 -10.04
CA ASP A 347 -45.85 -17.30 -9.56
C ASP A 347 -44.85 -16.50 -8.70
N ILE A 348 -43.99 -17.17 -7.91
CA ILE A 348 -42.86 -16.53 -7.20
C ILE A 348 -41.89 -15.85 -8.18
N ARG A 349 -41.57 -16.48 -9.31
CA ARG A 349 -40.73 -15.88 -10.37
C ARG A 349 -41.39 -14.65 -10.98
N ILE A 350 -42.69 -14.71 -11.26
CA ILE A 350 -43.46 -13.61 -11.89
C ILE A 350 -43.55 -12.42 -10.92
N VAL A 351 -44.02 -12.64 -9.69
CA VAL A 351 -44.15 -11.60 -8.66
C VAL A 351 -42.79 -11.00 -8.30
N GLY A 352 -41.75 -11.82 -8.16
CA GLY A 352 -40.39 -11.36 -7.91
C GLY A 352 -39.84 -10.50 -9.05
N THR A 353 -40.07 -10.90 -10.30
CA THR A 353 -39.66 -10.12 -11.48
C THR A 353 -40.37 -8.76 -11.56
N ILE A 354 -41.68 -8.72 -11.32
CA ILE A 354 -42.44 -7.46 -11.27
C ILE A 354 -41.93 -6.56 -10.14
N THR A 355 -41.70 -7.12 -8.95
CA THR A 355 -41.25 -6.37 -7.77
C THR A 355 -39.85 -5.78 -7.96
N VAL A 356 -38.89 -6.52 -8.52
CA VAL A 356 -37.54 -5.98 -8.75
C VAL A 356 -37.51 -4.89 -9.84
N ILE A 357 -38.41 -4.94 -10.83
CA ILE A 357 -38.59 -3.86 -11.82
C ILE A 357 -39.15 -2.60 -11.15
N LEU A 358 -40.16 -2.75 -10.27
CA LEU A 358 -40.73 -1.61 -9.51
C LEU A 358 -39.71 -0.99 -8.54
N LEU A 359 -38.94 -1.81 -7.81
CA LEU A 359 -37.87 -1.34 -6.93
C LEU A 359 -36.75 -0.63 -7.70
N LEU A 360 -36.38 -1.12 -8.89
CA LEU A 360 -35.46 -0.42 -9.79
C LEU A 360 -36.01 0.96 -10.17
N GLY A 361 -37.28 1.04 -10.57
CA GLY A 361 -37.96 2.31 -10.87
C GLY A 361 -37.89 3.30 -9.70
N ILE A 362 -38.18 2.85 -8.48
CA ILE A 362 -38.08 3.67 -7.26
C ILE A 362 -36.64 4.14 -7.03
N SER A 363 -35.63 3.26 -7.19
CA SER A 363 -34.22 3.60 -6.96
C SER A 363 -33.64 4.61 -7.95
N VAL A 364 -34.23 4.74 -9.14
CA VAL A 364 -33.86 5.72 -10.18
C VAL A 364 -34.73 6.99 -10.13
N ALA A 365 -35.90 6.94 -9.48
CA ALA A 365 -36.79 8.11 -9.32
C ALA A 365 -36.31 9.12 -8.26
N GLY A 366 -35.46 8.71 -7.31
CA GLY A 366 -34.66 9.64 -6.49
C GLY A 366 -34.49 9.27 -5.02
N MET A 367 -33.26 9.47 -4.53
CA MET A 367 -32.79 9.15 -3.17
C MET A 367 -33.63 9.71 -2.00
N GLU A 368 -34.32 10.84 -2.19
CA GLU A 368 -35.11 11.45 -1.10
C GLU A 368 -36.32 10.61 -0.70
N TRP A 369 -36.96 9.95 -1.66
CA TRP A 369 -38.16 9.15 -1.41
C TRP A 369 -37.80 7.86 -0.66
N GLU A 370 -36.65 7.26 -0.94
CA GLU A 370 -36.07 6.16 -0.14
C GLU A 370 -35.96 6.56 1.34
N ALA A 371 -35.30 7.69 1.63
CA ALA A 371 -35.05 8.13 3.01
C ALA A 371 -36.33 8.49 3.79
N LYS A 372 -37.38 8.95 3.09
CA LYS A 372 -38.71 9.24 3.66
C LYS A 372 -39.53 7.96 3.86
N ALA A 373 -39.52 7.03 2.92
CA ALA A 373 -40.18 5.73 3.04
C ALA A 373 -39.55 4.87 4.15
N GLN A 374 -38.23 4.88 4.28
CA GLN A 374 -37.49 4.02 5.21
C GLN A 374 -37.92 4.19 6.68
N ILE A 375 -38.22 5.42 7.13
CA ILE A 375 -38.68 5.65 8.51
C ILE A 375 -40.14 5.22 8.73
N PHE A 376 -41.00 5.33 7.71
CA PHE A 376 -42.37 4.81 7.75
C PHE A 376 -42.39 3.28 7.84
N LEU A 377 -41.56 2.62 7.03
CA LEU A 377 -41.39 1.16 7.04
C LEU A 377 -40.90 0.65 8.41
N LEU A 378 -39.97 1.36 9.07
CA LEU A 378 -39.55 1.03 10.45
C LEU A 378 -40.71 0.99 11.44
N VAL A 379 -41.64 1.96 11.38
CA VAL A 379 -42.77 2.02 12.32
C VAL A 379 -43.70 0.82 12.13
N ILE A 380 -43.98 0.42 10.88
CA ILE A 380 -44.75 -0.80 10.58
C ILE A 380 -44.03 -2.04 11.12
N LEU A 381 -42.72 -2.16 10.88
CA LEU A 381 -41.92 -3.31 11.28
C LEU A 381 -41.85 -3.47 12.81
N ILE A 382 -41.60 -2.39 13.54
CA ILE A 382 -41.61 -2.40 15.02
C ILE A 382 -43.01 -2.75 15.55
N SER A 383 -44.06 -2.21 14.94
CA SER A 383 -45.45 -2.52 15.31
C SER A 383 -45.79 -4.00 15.09
N ALA A 384 -45.31 -4.60 14.00
CA ALA A 384 -45.46 -6.03 13.73
C ALA A 384 -44.74 -6.91 14.77
N ILE A 385 -43.51 -6.54 15.15
CA ILE A 385 -42.75 -7.26 16.19
C ILE A 385 -43.49 -7.22 17.54
N PHE A 386 -44.02 -6.06 17.95
CA PHE A 386 -44.83 -5.97 19.17
C PHE A 386 -46.16 -6.74 19.07
N ASN A 387 -46.85 -6.70 17.92
CA ASN A 387 -48.08 -7.46 17.66
C ASN A 387 -47.87 -8.98 17.73
N TYR A 388 -46.71 -9.48 17.30
CA TYR A 388 -46.32 -10.88 17.51
C TYR A 388 -46.17 -11.19 19.01
N PHE A 389 -45.34 -10.44 19.74
CA PHE A 389 -45.11 -10.70 21.17
C PHE A 389 -46.39 -10.59 22.00
N ILE A 390 -47.23 -9.57 21.78
CA ILE A 390 -48.53 -9.43 22.45
C ILE A 390 -49.44 -10.64 22.11
N GLY A 391 -49.43 -11.10 20.85
CA GLY A 391 -50.18 -12.29 20.43
C GLY A 391 -49.81 -13.56 21.21
N THR A 392 -48.52 -13.79 21.51
CA THR A 392 -48.08 -14.99 22.24
C THR A 392 -48.71 -15.13 23.64
N PHE A 393 -49.10 -14.02 24.28
CA PHE A 393 -49.75 -14.02 25.60
C PHE A 393 -51.28 -14.22 25.54
N ILE A 394 -51.90 -14.13 24.36
CA ILE A 394 -53.36 -14.23 24.21
C ILE A 394 -53.71 -15.61 23.67
N ARG A 395 -54.09 -16.54 24.56
CA ARG A 395 -54.64 -17.84 24.17
C ARG A 395 -56.01 -17.64 23.50
N VAL A 396 -56.23 -18.32 22.37
CA VAL A 396 -57.50 -18.30 21.61
C VAL A 396 -57.76 -19.70 21.06
N GLU A 397 -58.87 -20.31 21.43
CA GLU A 397 -59.22 -21.70 21.10
C GLU A 397 -59.18 -21.99 19.59
N SER A 398 -59.63 -21.04 18.76
CA SER A 398 -59.61 -21.18 17.29
C SER A 398 -58.21 -21.23 16.66
N LYS A 399 -57.15 -20.94 17.43
CA LYS A 399 -55.74 -21.06 17.01
C LYS A 399 -55.10 -22.39 17.42
N GLU A 400 -55.69 -23.14 18.35
CA GLU A 400 -55.09 -24.34 18.94
C GLU A 400 -54.91 -25.47 17.91
N LYS A 401 -55.86 -25.61 16.98
CA LYS A 401 -55.77 -26.52 15.83
C LYS A 401 -54.58 -26.27 14.88
N PHE A 402 -54.04 -25.05 14.87
CA PHE A 402 -52.83 -24.69 14.09
C PHE A 402 -51.53 -24.85 14.91
N GLY A 403 -51.63 -25.34 16.15
CA GLY A 403 -50.50 -25.69 17.00
C GLY A 403 -50.06 -24.64 18.02
N PHE A 404 -50.81 -23.54 18.20
CA PHE A 404 -50.50 -22.51 19.19
C PHE A 404 -51.37 -22.64 20.45
N PHE A 405 -50.72 -22.81 21.62
CA PHE A 405 -51.40 -23.05 22.91
C PHE A 405 -51.08 -22.00 23.99
N SER A 406 -50.40 -20.91 23.61
CA SER A 406 -49.66 -20.02 24.52
C SER A 406 -48.58 -20.76 25.33
N TYR A 407 -47.98 -20.09 26.31
CA TYR A 407 -46.78 -20.56 27.01
C TYR A 407 -47.06 -21.79 27.93
N ASP A 408 -46.57 -22.98 27.55
CA ASP A 408 -46.54 -24.18 28.42
C ASP A 408 -45.10 -24.70 28.57
N VAL A 409 -44.75 -25.08 29.81
CA VAL A 409 -43.51 -25.78 30.16
C VAL A 409 -43.39 -27.12 29.44
N GLY A 410 -44.52 -27.78 29.13
CA GLY A 410 -44.55 -29.00 28.32
C GLY A 410 -44.03 -28.77 26.89
N ILE A 411 -44.56 -27.75 26.21
CA ILE A 411 -44.16 -27.39 24.83
C ILE A 411 -42.70 -26.90 24.82
N LEU A 412 -42.32 -26.06 25.80
CA LEU A 412 -40.93 -25.61 26.00
C LEU A 412 -39.96 -26.79 26.13
N ALA A 413 -40.33 -27.85 26.86
CA ALA A 413 -39.50 -29.04 27.05
C ALA A 413 -39.42 -29.91 25.78
N GLU A 414 -40.53 -30.13 25.08
CA GLU A 414 -40.56 -30.90 23.82
C GLU A 414 -39.71 -30.22 22.72
N ASN A 415 -39.77 -28.89 22.63
CA ASN A 415 -39.01 -28.08 21.67
C ASN A 415 -37.57 -27.76 22.11
N PHE A 416 -37.11 -28.20 23.29
CA PHE A 416 -35.79 -27.79 23.79
C PHE A 416 -34.63 -28.40 22.99
N GLY A 417 -34.75 -29.69 22.63
CA GLY A 417 -33.81 -30.43 21.79
C GLY A 417 -34.11 -30.35 20.29
N PRO A 418 -33.16 -30.72 19.40
CA PRO A 418 -33.31 -30.67 17.95
C PRO A 418 -34.16 -31.82 17.38
N ASP A 419 -34.79 -31.56 16.24
CA ASP A 419 -35.45 -32.55 15.36
C ASP A 419 -35.11 -32.21 13.90
N PHE A 420 -33.93 -32.64 13.45
CA PHE A 420 -33.41 -32.29 12.13
C PHE A 420 -34.05 -33.14 11.02
N ARG A 421 -35.09 -32.58 10.39
CA ARG A 421 -35.84 -33.21 9.29
C ARG A 421 -35.27 -32.81 7.94
N GLY A 422 -34.31 -33.61 7.45
CA GLY A 422 -33.63 -33.43 6.17
C GLY A 422 -32.49 -32.40 6.18
N GLU A 423 -32.32 -31.67 7.27
CA GLU A 423 -31.36 -30.57 7.42
C GLU A 423 -30.21 -30.90 8.38
N THR A 424 -29.24 -30.00 8.50
CA THR A 424 -28.16 -30.09 9.51
C THR A 424 -27.94 -28.76 10.21
N PHE A 425 -27.31 -28.78 11.40
CA PHE A 425 -27.00 -27.58 12.18
C PHE A 425 -26.33 -26.45 11.36
N PHE A 426 -25.36 -26.79 10.51
CA PHE A 426 -24.66 -25.79 9.69
C PHE A 426 -25.46 -25.37 8.43
N SER A 427 -26.34 -26.21 7.92
CA SER A 427 -27.30 -25.82 6.87
C SER A 427 -28.30 -24.80 7.42
N VAL A 428 -28.93 -25.10 8.57
CA VAL A 428 -29.84 -24.18 9.27
C VAL A 428 -29.13 -22.88 9.66
N PHE A 429 -27.87 -22.94 10.12
CA PHE A 429 -27.05 -21.73 10.32
C PHE A 429 -26.84 -20.94 9.02
N SER A 430 -26.59 -21.60 7.88
CA SER A 430 -26.36 -20.93 6.59
C SER A 430 -27.60 -20.23 6.04
N ILE A 431 -28.80 -20.72 6.40
CA ILE A 431 -30.10 -20.10 6.11
C ILE A 431 -30.38 -18.95 7.09
N PHE A 432 -29.99 -19.07 8.36
CA PHE A 432 -30.13 -17.99 9.34
C PHE A 432 -29.16 -16.83 9.13
N PHE A 433 -27.89 -17.09 8.80
CA PHE A 433 -26.82 -16.08 8.82
C PHE A 433 -27.11 -14.78 8.03
N PRO A 434 -27.83 -14.75 6.88
CA PRO A 434 -28.21 -13.52 6.21
C PRO A 434 -29.01 -12.56 7.11
N ALA A 435 -29.80 -13.10 8.05
CA ALA A 435 -30.56 -12.36 9.06
C ALA A 435 -29.69 -11.56 10.06
N ALA A 436 -28.38 -11.82 10.11
CA ALA A 436 -27.41 -11.08 10.90
C ALA A 436 -26.49 -10.18 10.04
N THR A 437 -26.63 -10.20 8.71
CA THR A 437 -25.82 -9.38 7.80
C THR A 437 -26.29 -7.91 7.76
N GLY A 438 -25.88 -7.13 6.76
CA GLY A 438 -26.34 -5.75 6.62
C GLY A 438 -25.73 -4.72 7.57
N ILE A 439 -24.89 -5.11 8.54
CA ILE A 439 -24.25 -4.24 9.54
C ILE A 439 -23.48 -3.03 8.96
N LEU A 440 -23.03 -3.11 7.71
CA LEU A 440 -22.31 -2.04 6.99
C LEU A 440 -23.24 -0.94 6.42
N ALA A 441 -24.57 -1.08 6.53
CA ALA A 441 -25.53 -0.09 6.02
C ALA A 441 -25.32 1.32 6.56
N GLY A 442 -24.95 1.48 7.83
CA GLY A 442 -24.63 2.77 8.43
C GLY A 442 -23.28 3.36 7.97
N ALA A 443 -22.32 2.52 7.55
CA ALA A 443 -21.05 2.97 6.98
C ALA A 443 -21.20 3.38 5.49
N ASN A 444 -22.20 2.85 4.78
CA ASN A 444 -22.47 3.19 3.38
C ASN A 444 -22.84 4.66 3.16
N ILE A 445 -23.42 5.35 4.15
CA ILE A 445 -23.77 6.78 4.09
C ILE A 445 -22.84 7.68 4.92
N SER A 446 -21.56 7.29 5.05
CA SER A 446 -20.56 8.01 5.86
C SER A 446 -20.35 9.49 5.50
N GLY A 447 -20.79 9.96 4.34
CA GLY A 447 -20.78 11.38 3.96
C GLY A 447 -21.92 12.20 4.54
N ASP A 448 -23.09 11.57 4.71
CA ASP A 448 -24.35 12.22 5.08
C ASP A 448 -24.51 12.33 6.61
N LEU A 449 -23.56 11.78 7.38
CA LEU A 449 -23.51 11.84 8.84
C LEU A 449 -22.87 13.14 9.33
N ALA A 450 -23.34 13.62 10.48
CA ALA A 450 -22.78 14.79 11.17
C ALA A 450 -21.35 14.53 11.67
N ASP A 451 -21.15 13.42 12.38
CA ASP A 451 -19.85 12.90 12.82
C ASP A 451 -19.81 11.37 12.59
N PRO A 452 -19.10 10.88 11.55
CA PRO A 452 -18.99 9.45 11.29
C PRO A 452 -18.20 8.68 12.35
N GLN A 453 -17.22 9.30 13.01
CA GLN A 453 -16.31 8.63 13.95
C GLN A 453 -17.02 8.21 15.23
N MET A 454 -17.92 9.05 15.77
CA MET A 454 -18.81 8.65 16.87
C MET A 454 -20.05 7.88 16.40
N ALA A 455 -20.61 8.22 15.23
CA ALA A 455 -21.90 7.66 14.82
C ALA A 455 -21.82 6.19 14.43
N ILE A 456 -20.81 5.79 13.63
CA ILE A 456 -20.71 4.44 13.09
C ILE A 456 -20.53 3.40 14.21
N PRO A 457 -19.56 3.54 15.16
CA PRO A 457 -19.40 2.54 16.22
C PRO A 457 -20.62 2.42 17.14
N LYS A 458 -21.22 3.55 17.54
CA LYS A 458 -22.40 3.55 18.43
C LYS A 458 -23.62 2.93 17.77
N GLY A 459 -23.96 3.36 16.56
CA GLY A 459 -25.15 2.89 15.86
C GLY A 459 -25.03 1.43 15.41
N THR A 460 -23.87 1.00 14.90
CA THR A 460 -23.69 -0.38 14.41
C THR A 460 -23.66 -1.40 15.54
N LEU A 461 -22.91 -1.17 16.62
CA LEU A 461 -22.83 -2.14 17.73
C LEU A 461 -24.14 -2.22 18.52
N LEU A 462 -24.85 -1.10 18.70
CA LEU A 462 -26.17 -1.09 19.33
C LEU A 462 -27.24 -1.76 18.44
N ALA A 463 -27.19 -1.60 17.12
CA ALA A 463 -28.07 -2.32 16.19
C ALA A 463 -27.87 -3.83 16.30
N ILE A 464 -26.62 -4.31 16.30
CA ILE A 464 -26.31 -5.75 16.44
C ILE A 464 -26.85 -6.30 17.78
N LEU A 465 -26.68 -5.56 18.89
CA LEU A 465 -27.19 -5.97 20.19
C LEU A 465 -28.73 -6.04 20.23
N ILE A 466 -29.43 -4.99 19.75
CA ILE A 466 -30.90 -4.94 19.75
C ILE A 466 -31.47 -6.06 18.86
N THR A 467 -30.93 -6.23 17.66
CA THR A 467 -31.43 -7.23 16.70
C THR A 467 -31.16 -8.66 17.17
N GLY A 468 -29.97 -8.94 17.71
CA GLY A 468 -29.65 -10.24 18.31
C GLY A 468 -30.55 -10.59 19.50
N LEU A 469 -30.85 -9.63 20.38
CA LEU A 469 -31.80 -9.82 21.48
C LEU A 469 -33.24 -10.10 20.99
N VAL A 470 -33.68 -9.43 19.92
CA VAL A 470 -35.01 -9.70 19.31
C VAL A 470 -35.05 -11.09 18.67
N TYR A 471 -34.01 -11.52 17.94
CA TYR A 471 -33.95 -12.88 17.39
C TYR A 471 -33.95 -13.96 18.49
N MET A 472 -33.21 -13.74 19.58
CA MET A 472 -33.26 -14.62 20.77
C MET A 472 -34.66 -14.67 21.40
N GLY A 473 -35.31 -13.51 21.56
CA GLY A 473 -36.66 -13.40 22.11
C GLY A 473 -37.70 -14.14 21.26
N VAL A 474 -37.69 -13.93 19.94
CA VAL A 474 -38.58 -14.63 19.00
C VAL A 474 -38.34 -16.14 19.00
N ALA A 475 -37.06 -16.58 19.03
CA ALA A 475 -36.73 -18.00 19.04
C ALA A 475 -37.29 -18.72 20.30
N ILE A 476 -37.11 -18.11 21.47
CA ILE A 476 -37.59 -18.66 22.74
C ILE A 476 -39.12 -18.60 22.80
N SER A 477 -39.77 -17.49 22.40
CA SER A 477 -41.23 -17.38 22.45
C SER A 477 -41.96 -18.33 21.50
N ALA A 478 -41.43 -18.54 20.29
CA ALA A 478 -41.97 -19.51 19.35
C ALA A 478 -41.89 -20.94 19.91
N GLY A 479 -40.70 -21.36 20.35
CA GLY A 479 -40.49 -22.70 20.91
C GLY A 479 -41.23 -22.95 22.23
N ALA A 480 -41.57 -21.92 22.99
CA ALA A 480 -42.31 -22.05 24.25
C ALA A 480 -43.85 -22.10 24.09
N SER A 481 -44.39 -21.80 22.89
CA SER A 481 -45.85 -21.61 22.70
C SER A 481 -46.47 -22.28 21.46
N ILE A 482 -45.64 -22.85 20.57
CA ILE A 482 -46.07 -23.49 19.32
C ILE A 482 -45.51 -24.92 19.27
N VAL A 483 -46.32 -25.92 18.91
CA VAL A 483 -45.85 -27.31 18.71
C VAL A 483 -45.22 -27.52 17.33
N ARG A 484 -44.42 -28.60 17.19
CA ARG A 484 -43.69 -28.94 15.96
C ARG A 484 -44.57 -29.16 14.74
N ASP A 485 -45.67 -29.87 14.92
CA ASP A 485 -46.61 -30.27 13.87
C ASP A 485 -48.05 -30.09 14.36
N ALA A 486 -48.94 -29.69 13.47
CA ALA A 486 -50.37 -29.60 13.73
C ALA A 486 -51.20 -29.91 12.47
N THR A 487 -52.39 -30.49 12.65
CA THR A 487 -53.25 -30.97 11.55
C THR A 487 -54.19 -29.89 10.98
N GLY A 488 -54.44 -28.78 11.68
CA GLY A 488 -55.44 -27.78 11.31
C GLY A 488 -56.90 -28.21 11.58
N ILE A 489 -57.13 -29.43 12.08
CA ILE A 489 -58.46 -30.02 12.31
C ILE A 489 -58.89 -29.82 13.78
N GLU A 490 -60.16 -29.52 14.02
CA GLU A 490 -60.74 -29.36 15.36
C GLU A 490 -61.14 -30.72 15.96
N SER A 491 -60.50 -31.11 17.07
CA SER A 491 -60.82 -32.34 17.80
C SER A 491 -62.00 -32.11 18.77
N ASN A 492 -63.22 -32.40 18.31
CA ASN A 492 -64.46 -32.39 19.12
C ASN A 492 -64.51 -33.48 20.24
N MET A 493 -63.36 -33.98 20.71
CA MET A 493 -63.27 -35.08 21.66
C MET A 493 -62.18 -34.82 22.70
N THR A 494 -62.58 -34.64 23.95
CA THR A 494 -61.68 -34.64 25.10
C THR A 494 -61.22 -36.07 25.39
N ILE A 495 -60.15 -36.52 24.72
CA ILE A 495 -59.65 -37.90 24.79
C ILE A 495 -58.92 -38.17 26.13
N ASN A 496 -59.68 -38.22 27.22
CA ASN A 496 -59.22 -38.58 28.57
C ASN A 496 -58.93 -40.10 28.71
N GLY A 497 -58.28 -40.72 27.72
CA GLY A 497 -58.09 -42.18 27.70
C GLY A 497 -57.27 -42.81 26.57
N SER A 498 -56.61 -42.04 25.69
CA SER A 498 -55.57 -42.60 24.81
C SER A 498 -54.19 -42.48 25.48
N ASN A 499 -53.31 -43.43 25.20
CA ASN A 499 -51.90 -43.37 25.63
C ASN A 499 -51.09 -42.45 24.69
N CYS A 500 -51.47 -41.17 24.57
CA CYS A 500 -50.73 -40.20 23.76
C CYS A 500 -49.70 -39.44 24.62
N THR A 501 -48.52 -39.19 24.05
CA THR A 501 -47.29 -38.85 24.80
C THR A 501 -46.90 -37.37 24.75
N ASP A 502 -47.57 -36.59 23.90
CA ASP A 502 -47.05 -35.33 23.39
C ASP A 502 -47.67 -34.14 24.13
N ALA A 503 -46.99 -32.97 24.15
CA ALA A 503 -47.42 -31.86 25.00
C ALA A 503 -48.85 -31.36 24.69
N ALA A 504 -49.28 -31.47 23.42
CA ALA A 504 -50.61 -31.12 22.95
C ALA A 504 -51.75 -31.96 23.57
N CYS A 505 -51.46 -33.18 24.03
CA CYS A 505 -52.47 -34.08 24.62
C CYS A 505 -53.18 -33.47 25.84
N LYS A 506 -52.47 -32.63 26.61
CA LYS A 506 -53.04 -31.89 27.76
C LYS A 506 -54.22 -30.97 27.38
N PHE A 507 -54.32 -30.60 26.11
CA PHE A 507 -55.32 -29.69 25.56
C PHE A 507 -56.35 -30.39 24.65
N GLY A 508 -56.35 -31.74 24.61
CA GLY A 508 -57.32 -32.51 23.81
C GLY A 508 -56.97 -32.65 22.32
N TYR A 509 -55.72 -32.37 21.94
CA TYR A 509 -55.21 -32.55 20.58
C TYR A 509 -54.18 -33.70 20.54
N ASP A 510 -54.39 -34.66 19.64
CA ASP A 510 -53.44 -35.71 19.32
C ASP A 510 -52.84 -35.47 17.93
N PHE A 511 -51.56 -35.11 17.89
CA PHE A 511 -50.79 -34.87 16.66
C PHE A 511 -49.76 -35.98 16.39
N THR A 512 -49.83 -37.12 17.11
CA THR A 512 -48.86 -38.24 16.94
C THR A 512 -48.80 -38.75 15.50
N SER A 513 -49.92 -38.71 14.77
CA SER A 513 -50.05 -39.07 13.35
C SER A 513 -49.29 -38.14 12.38
N CYS A 514 -48.87 -36.94 12.81
CA CYS A 514 -48.06 -36.04 12.00
C CYS A 514 -46.58 -36.45 11.94
N ARG A 515 -46.07 -37.16 12.97
CA ARG A 515 -44.65 -37.50 13.04
C ARG A 515 -44.29 -38.50 11.92
N PRO A 516 -43.30 -38.19 11.07
CA PRO A 516 -42.96 -39.07 9.95
C PRO A 516 -42.41 -40.41 10.45
N ALA A 517 -42.86 -41.50 9.84
CA ALA A 517 -42.26 -42.81 10.05
C ALA A 517 -40.75 -42.76 9.72
N ALA A 518 -39.92 -43.32 10.60
CA ALA A 518 -38.47 -43.11 10.58
C ALA A 518 -37.84 -43.39 9.20
N GLY A 519 -37.36 -42.33 8.54
CA GLY A 519 -36.79 -42.37 7.18
C GLY A 519 -37.67 -41.76 6.08
N SER A 520 -38.96 -41.50 6.33
CA SER A 520 -39.84 -40.77 5.41
C SER A 520 -39.64 -39.26 5.53
N GLY A 521 -38.91 -38.64 4.60
CA GLY A 521 -38.62 -37.20 4.58
C GLY A 521 -39.81 -36.27 4.27
N LYS A 522 -41.06 -36.72 4.47
CA LYS A 522 -42.28 -35.92 4.32
C LYS A 522 -43.24 -36.18 5.49
N THR A 523 -43.61 -35.10 6.16
CA THR A 523 -44.74 -34.99 7.10
C THR A 523 -46.08 -35.06 6.35
N ALA A 524 -47.14 -35.47 7.06
CA ALA A 524 -48.50 -35.54 6.53
C ALA A 524 -49.39 -34.37 7.00
N CYS A 525 -48.79 -33.34 7.62
CA CYS A 525 -49.48 -32.25 8.29
C CYS A 525 -48.97 -30.89 7.78
N GLU A 526 -49.88 -29.93 7.64
CA GLU A 526 -49.63 -28.66 6.94
C GLU A 526 -49.23 -27.52 7.91
N PHE A 527 -49.48 -27.67 9.22
CA PHE A 527 -49.25 -26.62 10.21
C PHE A 527 -48.23 -27.02 11.29
N GLY A 528 -47.93 -26.09 12.22
CA GLY A 528 -46.88 -26.22 13.23
C GLY A 528 -45.50 -25.75 12.74
N LEU A 529 -44.53 -25.64 13.66
CA LEU A 529 -43.21 -25.03 13.44
C LEU A 529 -42.43 -25.57 12.22
N HIS A 530 -42.61 -26.83 11.83
CA HIS A 530 -41.89 -27.40 10.67
C HIS A 530 -42.53 -27.12 9.31
N ASN A 531 -43.85 -26.97 9.26
CA ASN A 531 -44.63 -27.10 8.02
C ASN A 531 -45.20 -25.76 7.55
N ASP A 532 -45.58 -24.86 8.47
CA ASP A 532 -46.14 -23.54 8.16
C ASP A 532 -45.10 -22.43 8.42
N PHE A 533 -44.61 -21.80 7.35
CA PHE A 533 -43.70 -20.65 7.42
C PHE A 533 -44.38 -19.35 7.88
N GLN A 534 -45.71 -19.24 7.76
CA GLN A 534 -46.50 -18.08 8.15
C GLN A 534 -47.07 -18.18 9.58
N VAL A 535 -46.68 -19.20 10.37
CA VAL A 535 -47.22 -19.43 11.72
C VAL A 535 -47.05 -18.23 12.68
N MET A 536 -46.08 -17.33 12.45
CA MET A 536 -45.98 -16.07 13.20
C MET A 536 -47.17 -15.13 12.98
N SER A 537 -47.80 -15.16 11.79
CA SER A 537 -49.03 -14.42 11.52
C SER A 537 -50.21 -15.01 12.30
N VAL A 538 -50.33 -16.34 12.36
CA VAL A 538 -51.35 -17.09 13.11
C VAL A 538 -51.27 -16.78 14.61
N VAL A 539 -50.06 -16.76 15.18
CA VAL A 539 -49.83 -16.47 16.60
C VAL A 539 -50.17 -15.02 16.98
N SER A 540 -49.86 -14.06 16.10
CA SER A 540 -50.01 -12.63 16.40
C SER A 540 -51.44 -12.17 16.77
N GLY A 541 -51.55 -11.03 17.46
CA GLY A 541 -52.86 -10.48 17.84
C GLY A 541 -53.72 -10.12 16.63
N PHE A 542 -53.11 -9.53 15.60
CA PHE A 542 -53.75 -9.20 14.33
C PHE A 542 -52.85 -9.61 13.14
N GLY A 543 -53.19 -10.73 12.51
CA GLY A 543 -52.40 -11.37 11.44
C GLY A 543 -51.94 -10.45 10.31
N PRO A 544 -52.83 -9.65 9.67
CA PRO A 544 -52.45 -8.79 8.53
C PRO A 544 -51.36 -7.74 8.84
N LEU A 545 -51.17 -7.37 10.11
CA LEU A 545 -50.06 -6.48 10.50
C LEU A 545 -48.70 -7.19 10.50
N ILE A 546 -48.65 -8.52 10.72
CA ILE A 546 -47.43 -9.29 10.48
C ILE A 546 -47.12 -9.31 8.98
N THR A 547 -48.11 -9.56 8.13
CA THR A 547 -47.96 -9.50 6.67
C THR A 547 -47.44 -8.14 6.19
N ALA A 548 -47.98 -7.03 6.71
CA ALA A 548 -47.47 -5.69 6.45
C ALA A 548 -46.03 -5.50 6.99
N GLY A 549 -45.70 -6.10 8.13
CA GLY A 549 -44.33 -6.16 8.67
C GLY A 549 -43.35 -6.93 7.78
N VAL A 550 -43.77 -8.06 7.19
CA VAL A 550 -42.99 -8.84 6.22
C VAL A 550 -42.72 -8.02 4.95
N PHE A 551 -43.75 -7.39 4.38
CA PHE A 551 -43.61 -6.51 3.22
C PHE A 551 -42.68 -5.32 3.53
N SER A 552 -42.76 -4.77 4.75
CA SER A 552 -41.86 -3.71 5.21
C SER A 552 -40.40 -4.15 5.30
N ALA A 553 -40.13 -5.28 5.97
CA ALA A 553 -38.78 -5.85 6.14
C ALA A 553 -38.14 -6.22 4.79
N THR A 554 -38.88 -6.91 3.93
CA THR A 554 -38.41 -7.39 2.63
C THR A 554 -38.13 -6.24 1.66
N LEU A 555 -39.08 -5.34 1.44
CA LEU A 555 -38.94 -4.24 0.47
C LEU A 555 -37.90 -3.20 0.92
N SER A 556 -37.80 -2.89 2.22
CA SER A 556 -36.78 -1.96 2.72
C SER A 556 -35.36 -2.51 2.59
N SER A 557 -35.14 -3.79 2.93
CA SER A 557 -33.85 -4.47 2.78
C SER A 557 -33.44 -4.65 1.32
N ALA A 558 -34.40 -4.97 0.45
CA ALA A 558 -34.19 -5.05 -1.00
C ALA A 558 -33.76 -3.68 -1.58
N LEU A 559 -34.49 -2.60 -1.27
CA LEU A 559 -34.21 -1.26 -1.75
C LEU A 559 -32.84 -0.75 -1.25
N ALA A 560 -32.54 -0.93 0.03
CA ALA A 560 -31.26 -0.56 0.62
C ALA A 560 -30.08 -1.31 -0.04
N SER A 561 -30.24 -2.60 -0.33
CA SER A 561 -29.23 -3.43 -1.00
C SER A 561 -29.05 -3.02 -2.48
N LEU A 562 -30.16 -2.72 -3.17
CA LEU A 562 -30.20 -2.29 -4.57
C LEU A 562 -29.53 -0.93 -4.79
N VAL A 563 -29.57 -0.03 -3.80
CA VAL A 563 -28.87 1.27 -3.82
C VAL A 563 -27.42 1.15 -3.29
N SER A 564 -27.13 0.19 -2.40
CA SER A 564 -25.80 -0.09 -1.87
C SER A 564 -24.83 -0.59 -2.96
N ALA A 565 -25.18 -1.66 -3.68
CA ALA A 565 -24.26 -2.33 -4.61
C ALA A 565 -23.75 -1.42 -5.75
N PRO A 566 -24.60 -0.64 -6.45
CA PRO A 566 -24.15 0.26 -7.52
C PRO A 566 -23.22 1.37 -7.03
N LYS A 567 -23.44 1.92 -5.83
CA LYS A 567 -22.61 3.01 -5.26
C LYS A 567 -21.23 2.51 -4.87
N VAL A 568 -21.15 1.34 -4.22
CA VAL A 568 -19.88 0.66 -3.93
C VAL A 568 -19.13 0.37 -5.24
N PHE A 569 -19.81 -0.18 -6.23
CA PHE A 569 -19.21 -0.53 -7.52
C PHE A 569 -18.75 0.70 -8.32
N GLN A 570 -19.53 1.78 -8.34
CA GLN A 570 -19.16 3.03 -9.00
C GLN A 570 -17.90 3.65 -8.37
N ALA A 571 -17.80 3.67 -7.04
CA ALA A 571 -16.63 4.19 -6.34
C ALA A 571 -15.37 3.38 -6.67
N LEU A 572 -15.47 2.04 -6.66
CA LEU A 572 -14.41 1.12 -7.09
C LEU A 572 -13.98 1.38 -8.56
N CYS A 573 -14.94 1.62 -9.46
CA CYS A 573 -14.66 1.88 -10.86
C CYS A 573 -14.00 3.26 -11.10
N LYS A 574 -14.35 4.28 -10.30
CA LYS A 574 -13.72 5.63 -10.36
C LYS A 574 -12.23 5.58 -9.99
N ASP A 575 -11.84 4.72 -9.04
CA ASP A 575 -10.45 4.54 -8.64
C ASP A 575 -9.61 3.71 -9.67
N ASN A 576 -10.20 3.19 -10.76
CA ASN A 576 -9.54 2.49 -11.89
C ASN A 576 -8.58 1.31 -11.52
N ILE A 577 -8.78 0.71 -10.34
CA ILE A 577 -7.96 -0.40 -9.82
C ILE A 577 -7.93 -1.57 -10.81
N TYR A 578 -9.09 -2.08 -11.21
CA TYR A 578 -9.23 -3.12 -12.23
C TYR A 578 -9.52 -2.49 -13.60
N PRO A 579 -8.83 -2.89 -14.69
CA PRO A 579 -9.17 -2.44 -16.04
C PRO A 579 -10.50 -3.04 -16.51
N GLY A 580 -11.08 -2.47 -17.57
CA GLY A 580 -12.36 -2.92 -18.14
C GLY A 580 -13.60 -2.42 -17.39
N ILE A 581 -13.62 -2.44 -16.05
CA ILE A 581 -14.80 -2.03 -15.27
C ILE A 581 -15.02 -0.50 -15.20
N GLY A 582 -14.04 0.33 -15.59
CA GLY A 582 -14.16 1.80 -15.59
C GLY A 582 -15.38 2.34 -16.35
N VAL A 583 -15.91 1.58 -17.32
CA VAL A 583 -17.18 1.84 -18.05
C VAL A 583 -18.38 2.05 -17.11
N PHE A 584 -18.38 1.43 -15.93
CA PHE A 584 -19.41 1.55 -14.89
C PHE A 584 -19.20 2.71 -13.92
N GLY A 585 -18.04 3.38 -13.95
CA GLY A 585 -17.73 4.53 -13.07
C GLY A 585 -18.45 5.83 -13.47
N LYS A 586 -18.90 5.95 -14.73
CA LYS A 586 -19.60 7.14 -15.23
C LYS A 586 -20.97 7.31 -14.57
N GLY A 587 -21.13 8.39 -13.81
CA GLY A 587 -22.42 8.84 -13.29
C GLY A 587 -23.26 9.53 -14.37
N TYR A 588 -24.57 9.59 -14.13
CA TYR A 588 -25.56 10.22 -14.99
C TYR A 588 -26.54 11.07 -14.15
N GLY A 589 -27.14 12.10 -14.76
CA GLY A 589 -28.02 13.05 -14.07
C GLY A 589 -27.29 13.96 -13.07
N LYS A 590 -28.04 14.90 -12.46
CA LYS A 590 -27.49 15.91 -11.53
C LYS A 590 -26.78 15.28 -10.32
N ASN A 591 -27.28 14.15 -9.85
CA ASN A 591 -26.78 13.43 -8.67
C ASN A 591 -25.60 12.48 -8.94
N ASN A 592 -25.05 12.46 -10.16
CA ASN A 592 -23.97 11.53 -10.57
C ASN A 592 -24.31 10.04 -10.39
N GLU A 593 -25.56 9.64 -10.60
CA GLU A 593 -26.07 8.31 -10.26
C GLU A 593 -25.59 7.20 -11.23
N PRO A 594 -25.23 6.00 -10.72
CA PRO A 594 -24.61 4.94 -11.50
C PRO A 594 -25.64 4.08 -12.25
N LEU A 595 -26.34 4.63 -13.25
CA LEU A 595 -27.35 3.89 -14.04
C LEU A 595 -26.83 2.54 -14.58
N ARG A 596 -25.58 2.48 -15.05
CA ARG A 596 -24.94 1.22 -15.50
C ARG A 596 -24.73 0.22 -14.37
N GLY A 597 -24.45 0.69 -13.15
CA GLY A 597 -24.31 -0.15 -11.95
C GLY A 597 -25.67 -0.66 -11.45
N TYR A 598 -26.72 0.15 -11.54
CA TYR A 598 -28.10 -0.28 -11.27
C TYR A 598 -28.53 -1.39 -12.25
N LEU A 599 -28.29 -1.22 -13.56
CA LEU A 599 -28.60 -2.24 -14.57
C LEU A 599 -27.81 -3.55 -14.36
N LEU A 600 -26.53 -3.47 -13.99
CA LEU A 600 -25.73 -4.66 -13.65
C LEU A 600 -26.28 -5.37 -12.40
N THR A 601 -26.63 -4.61 -11.36
CA THR A 601 -27.20 -5.14 -10.11
C THR A 601 -28.56 -5.78 -10.35
N PHE A 602 -29.41 -5.16 -11.16
CA PHE A 602 -30.69 -5.72 -11.61
C PHE A 602 -30.51 -7.03 -12.38
N GLY A 603 -29.56 -7.10 -13.32
CA GLY A 603 -29.28 -8.32 -14.08
C GLY A 603 -28.80 -9.48 -13.19
N ILE A 604 -27.95 -9.20 -12.20
CA ILE A 604 -27.53 -10.19 -11.20
C ILE A 604 -28.72 -10.62 -10.34
N ALA A 605 -29.49 -9.68 -9.78
CA ALA A 605 -30.63 -9.98 -8.93
C ALA A 605 -31.69 -10.83 -9.67
N LEU A 606 -32.01 -10.48 -10.92
CA LEU A 606 -32.97 -11.22 -11.74
C LEU A 606 -32.52 -12.66 -12.00
N ALA A 607 -31.23 -12.89 -12.26
CA ALA A 607 -30.69 -14.23 -12.46
C ALA A 607 -30.84 -15.13 -11.22
N PHE A 608 -30.74 -14.57 -10.01
CA PHE A 608 -31.00 -15.30 -8.76
C PHE A 608 -32.50 -15.42 -8.42
N ILE A 609 -33.34 -14.44 -8.78
CA ILE A 609 -34.81 -14.53 -8.61
C ILE A 609 -35.40 -15.71 -9.40
N VAL A 610 -34.85 -16.04 -10.57
CA VAL A 610 -35.28 -17.20 -11.39
C VAL A 610 -35.11 -18.54 -10.67
N ILE A 611 -34.24 -18.65 -9.66
CA ILE A 611 -34.10 -19.86 -8.83
C ILE A 611 -35.40 -20.10 -8.03
N ALA A 612 -36.03 -19.04 -7.51
CA ALA A 612 -37.30 -19.04 -6.79
C ALA A 612 -37.38 -19.85 -5.48
N GLU A 613 -36.26 -20.40 -4.98
CA GLU A 613 -36.18 -21.10 -3.70
C GLU A 613 -35.28 -20.34 -2.71
N LEU A 614 -35.88 -19.74 -1.68
CA LEU A 614 -35.17 -18.93 -0.68
C LEU A 614 -34.04 -19.70 0.03
N ASN A 615 -34.29 -20.99 0.34
CA ASN A 615 -33.36 -21.84 1.07
C ASN A 615 -32.11 -22.22 0.26
N VAL A 616 -32.16 -22.12 -1.08
CA VAL A 616 -30.99 -22.33 -1.96
C VAL A 616 -30.20 -21.02 -2.15
N ILE A 617 -30.87 -19.87 -2.14
CA ILE A 617 -30.25 -18.56 -2.31
C ILE A 617 -29.51 -18.11 -1.03
N ALA A 618 -30.07 -18.39 0.16
CA ALA A 618 -29.50 -17.94 1.44
C ALA A 618 -28.07 -18.44 1.74
N PRO A 619 -27.71 -19.73 1.54
CA PRO A 619 -26.33 -20.22 1.74
C PRO A 619 -25.30 -19.55 0.83
N ILE A 620 -25.69 -19.18 -0.40
CA ILE A 620 -24.83 -18.49 -1.36
C ILE A 620 -24.50 -17.08 -0.84
N ILE A 621 -25.51 -16.36 -0.33
CA ILE A 621 -25.35 -15.05 0.29
C ILE A 621 -24.45 -15.14 1.53
N SER A 622 -24.67 -16.15 2.37
CA SER A 622 -23.82 -16.42 3.55
C SER A 622 -22.35 -16.62 3.19
N ASN A 623 -22.04 -17.37 2.12
CA ASN A 623 -20.67 -17.55 1.62
C ASN A 623 -20.01 -16.21 1.28
N PHE A 624 -20.68 -15.33 0.52
CA PHE A 624 -20.09 -14.05 0.11
C PHE A 624 -20.00 -13.02 1.24
N PHE A 625 -20.97 -12.96 2.17
CA PHE A 625 -20.84 -12.09 3.33
C PHE A 625 -19.76 -12.57 4.31
N LEU A 626 -19.66 -13.87 4.59
CA LEU A 626 -18.58 -14.44 5.41
C LEU A 626 -17.20 -14.15 4.79
N ALA A 627 -17.03 -14.28 3.47
CA ALA A 627 -15.80 -13.90 2.78
C ALA A 627 -15.48 -12.41 2.94
N SER A 628 -16.47 -11.53 2.80
CA SER A 628 -16.28 -10.07 2.98
C SER A 628 -15.88 -9.71 4.42
N TYR A 629 -16.49 -10.36 5.41
CA TYR A 629 -16.22 -10.12 6.83
C TYR A 629 -14.87 -10.73 7.24
N ALA A 630 -14.49 -11.90 6.70
CA ALA A 630 -13.16 -12.47 6.85
C ALA A 630 -12.08 -11.54 6.33
N LEU A 631 -12.26 -10.96 5.14
CA LEU A 631 -11.32 -10.00 4.54
C LEU A 631 -11.21 -8.70 5.33
N ILE A 632 -12.31 -8.13 5.81
CA ILE A 632 -12.29 -6.95 6.70
C ILE A 632 -11.49 -7.27 7.96
N ASN A 633 -11.85 -8.34 8.66
CA ASN A 633 -11.18 -8.74 9.90
C ASN A 633 -9.68 -9.05 9.70
N PHE A 634 -9.30 -9.73 8.62
CA PHE A 634 -7.90 -10.03 8.29
C PHE A 634 -7.09 -8.79 7.91
N SER A 635 -7.65 -7.86 7.12
CA SER A 635 -6.95 -6.65 6.67
C SER A 635 -6.70 -5.66 7.80
N VAL A 636 -7.64 -5.54 8.75
CA VAL A 636 -7.47 -4.73 9.98
C VAL A 636 -6.37 -5.31 10.89
N PHE A 637 -6.31 -6.65 11.02
CA PHE A 637 -5.20 -7.35 11.66
C PHE A 637 -3.86 -7.09 10.93
N HIS A 638 -3.81 -7.26 9.61
CA HIS A 638 -2.59 -7.06 8.81
C HIS A 638 -2.05 -5.63 8.89
N ALA A 639 -2.92 -4.62 8.80
CA ALA A 639 -2.53 -3.21 8.95
C ALA A 639 -1.94 -2.90 10.33
N SER A 640 -2.45 -3.57 11.38
CA SER A 640 -1.93 -3.46 12.75
C SER A 640 -0.58 -4.17 12.90
N LEU A 641 -0.43 -5.37 12.36
CA LEU A 641 0.81 -6.16 12.40
C LEU A 641 1.96 -5.45 11.63
N ALA A 642 1.63 -4.79 10.52
CA ALA A 642 2.57 -4.00 9.74
C ALA A 642 3.02 -2.69 10.41
N ASN A 643 2.42 -2.30 11.55
CA ASN A 643 2.67 -1.04 12.27
C ASN A 643 2.66 0.19 11.34
N SER A 644 1.71 0.24 10.39
CA SER A 644 1.64 1.33 9.41
C SER A 644 1.44 2.69 10.10
N PRO A 645 2.28 3.72 9.84
CA PRO A 645 2.14 5.03 10.50
C PRO A 645 0.80 5.74 10.24
N GLY A 646 0.06 5.35 9.18
CA GLY A 646 -1.29 5.80 8.85
C GLY A 646 -2.42 4.94 9.44
N TRP A 647 -2.09 3.93 10.24
CA TRP A 647 -3.05 3.06 10.94
C TRP A 647 -2.98 3.32 12.46
N ARG A 648 -3.92 4.14 12.96
CA ARG A 648 -4.03 4.59 14.36
C ARG A 648 -5.50 4.59 14.82
N PRO A 649 -6.18 3.43 14.88
CA PRO A 649 -7.58 3.35 15.30
C PRO A 649 -7.74 3.82 16.75
N SER A 650 -8.62 4.79 17.00
CA SER A 650 -8.88 5.31 18.36
C SER A 650 -10.00 4.55 19.10
N PHE A 651 -10.63 3.57 18.45
CA PHE A 651 -11.72 2.78 19.04
C PHE A 651 -11.25 1.90 20.22
N LYS A 652 -11.70 2.26 21.43
CA LYS A 652 -11.24 1.67 22.72
C LYS A 652 -11.38 0.14 22.85
N TYR A 653 -12.33 -0.49 22.15
CA TYR A 653 -12.55 -1.94 22.21
C TYR A 653 -11.91 -2.70 21.03
N TYR A 654 -11.05 -2.05 20.24
CA TYR A 654 -10.31 -2.72 19.18
C TYR A 654 -9.14 -3.56 19.73
N ASN A 655 -8.94 -4.76 19.19
CA ASN A 655 -7.77 -5.59 19.43
C ASN A 655 -7.49 -6.47 18.20
N MET A 656 -6.26 -6.42 17.68
CA MET A 656 -5.86 -7.15 16.46
C MET A 656 -6.08 -8.67 16.55
N TRP A 657 -5.92 -9.26 17.74
CA TRP A 657 -6.09 -10.70 17.95
C TRP A 657 -7.56 -11.13 17.90
N VAL A 658 -8.48 -10.25 18.31
CA VAL A 658 -9.93 -10.48 18.20
C VAL A 658 -10.34 -10.43 16.73
N SER A 659 -9.80 -9.49 15.95
CA SER A 659 -10.00 -9.47 14.50
C SER A 659 -9.42 -10.70 13.80
N LEU A 660 -8.21 -11.17 14.17
CA LEU A 660 -7.67 -12.42 13.63
C LEU A 660 -8.57 -13.63 13.95
N ALA A 661 -9.05 -13.75 15.19
CA ALA A 661 -9.98 -14.81 15.59
C ALA A 661 -11.30 -14.75 14.78
N GLY A 662 -11.84 -13.54 14.55
CA GLY A 662 -13.01 -13.34 13.69
C GLY A 662 -12.78 -13.73 12.23
N ALA A 663 -11.60 -13.44 11.67
CA ALA A 663 -11.24 -13.83 10.31
C ALA A 663 -11.16 -15.36 10.15
N ILE A 664 -10.51 -16.03 11.12
CA ILE A 664 -10.42 -17.50 11.15
C ILE A 664 -11.82 -18.11 11.33
N LEU A 665 -12.63 -17.60 12.25
CA LEU A 665 -14.00 -18.08 12.49
C LEU A 665 -14.88 -17.97 11.23
N CYS A 666 -14.86 -16.81 10.54
CA CYS A 666 -15.58 -16.63 9.29
C CYS A 666 -15.14 -17.65 8.23
N CYS A 667 -13.83 -17.86 8.06
CA CYS A 667 -13.28 -18.77 7.07
C CYS A 667 -13.65 -20.24 7.37
N VAL A 668 -13.51 -20.68 8.63
CA VAL A 668 -13.87 -22.05 9.06
C VAL A 668 -15.36 -22.31 8.87
N VAL A 669 -16.23 -21.39 9.31
CA VAL A 669 -17.69 -21.52 9.13
C VAL A 669 -18.06 -21.57 7.63
N MET A 670 -17.43 -20.74 6.80
CA MET A 670 -17.63 -20.73 5.34
C MET A 670 -17.27 -22.10 4.70
N PHE A 671 -16.14 -22.70 5.09
CA PHE A 671 -15.74 -24.03 4.62
C PHE A 671 -16.67 -25.15 5.10
N ILE A 672 -17.25 -25.04 6.31
CA ILE A 672 -18.19 -26.03 6.85
C ILE A 672 -19.54 -25.96 6.13
N ILE A 673 -20.02 -24.77 5.77
CA ILE A 673 -21.28 -24.59 5.01
C ILE A 673 -21.15 -25.21 3.62
N ASN A 674 -20.11 -24.84 2.85
CA ASN A 674 -19.87 -25.39 1.53
C ASN A 674 -18.39 -25.25 1.15
N TRP A 675 -17.63 -26.33 1.27
CA TRP A 675 -16.18 -26.33 1.06
C TRP A 675 -15.75 -25.94 -0.36
N TRP A 676 -16.51 -26.29 -1.40
CA TRP A 676 -16.12 -26.01 -2.79
C TRP A 676 -16.46 -24.57 -3.17
N ALA A 677 -17.59 -24.03 -2.68
CA ALA A 677 -17.94 -22.62 -2.87
C ALA A 677 -17.03 -21.70 -2.04
N ALA A 678 -16.62 -22.13 -0.83
CA ALA A 678 -15.64 -21.44 -0.01
C ALA A 678 -14.25 -21.40 -0.68
N LEU A 679 -13.80 -22.54 -1.24
CA LEU A 679 -12.54 -22.63 -1.98
C LEU A 679 -12.56 -21.72 -3.22
N LEU A 680 -13.64 -21.76 -4.01
CA LEU A 680 -13.79 -20.93 -5.22
C LEU A 680 -13.78 -19.43 -4.89
N THR A 681 -14.54 -19.00 -3.87
CA THR A 681 -14.52 -17.60 -3.42
C THR A 681 -13.14 -17.17 -2.93
N ASN A 682 -12.45 -18.01 -2.15
CA ASN A 682 -11.08 -17.73 -1.69
C ASN A 682 -10.07 -17.64 -2.84
N VAL A 683 -10.17 -18.49 -3.87
CA VAL A 683 -9.31 -18.43 -5.06
C VAL A 683 -9.56 -17.15 -5.88
N ILE A 684 -10.82 -16.74 -6.05
CA ILE A 684 -11.17 -15.46 -6.71
C ILE A 684 -10.58 -14.28 -5.93
N VAL A 685 -10.79 -14.25 -4.60
CA VAL A 685 -10.27 -13.21 -3.71
C VAL A 685 -8.75 -13.12 -3.76
N LEU A 686 -8.04 -14.25 -3.69
CA LEU A 686 -6.59 -14.30 -3.77
C LEU A 686 -6.09 -13.83 -5.15
N SER A 687 -6.79 -14.20 -6.22
CA SER A 687 -6.46 -13.77 -7.58
C SER A 687 -6.63 -12.26 -7.75
N LEU A 688 -7.70 -11.67 -7.21
CA LEU A 688 -7.93 -10.21 -7.20
C LEU A 688 -6.84 -9.48 -6.40
N TYR A 689 -6.48 -9.99 -5.22
CA TYR A 689 -5.42 -9.41 -4.38
C TYR A 689 -4.04 -9.43 -5.09
N ILE A 690 -3.64 -10.58 -5.63
CA ILE A 690 -2.40 -10.75 -6.39
C ILE A 690 -2.40 -9.83 -7.63
N TYR A 691 -3.54 -9.71 -8.32
CA TYR A 691 -3.67 -8.85 -9.50
C TYR A 691 -3.38 -7.37 -9.17
N VAL A 692 -3.97 -6.83 -8.11
CA VAL A 692 -3.72 -5.42 -7.70
C VAL A 692 -2.29 -5.24 -7.21
N SER A 693 -1.77 -6.19 -6.43
CA SER A 693 -0.40 -6.17 -5.90
C SER A 693 0.67 -6.21 -7.01
N TYR A 694 0.42 -6.94 -8.09
CA TYR A 694 1.30 -6.98 -9.27
C TYR A 694 1.16 -5.74 -10.16
N LYS A 695 -0.08 -5.28 -10.41
CA LYS A 695 -0.34 -4.09 -11.26
C LYS A 695 0.24 -2.80 -10.67
N LYS A 696 0.24 -2.65 -9.33
CA LYS A 696 0.69 -1.45 -8.59
C LYS A 696 0.14 -0.15 -9.19
N PRO A 697 -1.19 0.06 -9.19
CA PRO A 697 -1.79 1.29 -9.71
C PRO A 697 -1.24 2.52 -8.95
N ASP A 698 -1.07 3.65 -9.65
CA ASP A 698 -0.38 4.86 -9.15
C ASP A 698 -1.05 5.58 -7.96
N VAL A 699 -2.16 5.05 -7.44
CA VAL A 699 -2.97 5.66 -6.38
C VAL A 699 -2.42 5.31 -4.99
N ASN A 700 -1.48 6.12 -4.53
CA ASN A 700 -0.78 5.96 -3.26
C ASN A 700 -1.64 6.39 -2.05
N TRP A 701 -2.54 5.52 -1.60
CA TRP A 701 -3.30 5.72 -0.33
C TRP A 701 -2.56 5.23 0.92
N GLY A 702 -1.25 4.96 0.83
CA GLY A 702 -0.44 4.42 1.92
C GLY A 702 -0.78 2.96 2.24
N SER A 703 -0.41 2.02 1.35
CA SER A 703 -0.73 0.61 1.57
C SER A 703 0.03 0.02 2.77
N SER A 704 -0.62 -0.88 3.50
CA SER A 704 0.03 -1.69 4.53
C SER A 704 1.18 -2.54 3.97
N THR A 705 1.16 -2.88 2.68
CA THR A 705 2.28 -3.56 2.00
C THR A 705 3.51 -2.65 1.84
N GLN A 706 3.29 -1.37 1.48
CA GLN A 706 4.34 -0.35 1.36
C GLN A 706 4.98 -0.09 2.74
N ALA A 707 4.18 0.09 3.78
CA ALA A 707 4.67 0.25 5.16
C ALA A 707 5.50 -0.95 5.63
N LEU A 708 5.02 -2.18 5.38
CA LEU A 708 5.74 -3.40 5.72
C LEU A 708 7.09 -3.51 5.00
N THR A 709 7.12 -3.22 3.68
CA THR A 709 8.39 -3.23 2.91
C THR A 709 9.39 -2.18 3.39
N TYR A 710 8.94 -1.00 3.83
CA TYR A 710 9.82 -0.01 4.47
C TYR A 710 10.39 -0.54 5.80
N HIS A 711 9.54 -1.10 6.66
CA HIS A 711 9.96 -1.65 7.95
C HIS A 711 10.94 -2.84 7.79
N GLN A 712 10.70 -3.71 6.79
CA GLN A 712 11.63 -4.78 6.42
C GLN A 712 12.96 -4.23 5.90
N ALA A 713 12.95 -3.24 5.00
CA ALA A 713 14.17 -2.63 4.47
C ALA A 713 15.00 -1.95 5.56
N LEU A 714 14.36 -1.25 6.51
CA LEU A 714 15.02 -0.65 7.68
C LEU A 714 15.63 -1.73 8.58
N THR A 715 14.84 -2.74 8.97
CA THR A 715 15.29 -3.84 9.85
C THR A 715 16.46 -4.61 9.23
N HIS A 716 16.41 -4.94 7.94
CA HIS A 716 17.50 -5.62 7.26
C HIS A 716 18.74 -4.73 7.09
N SER A 717 18.57 -3.42 6.92
CA SER A 717 19.70 -2.47 6.90
C SER A 717 20.39 -2.38 8.26
N LEU A 718 19.62 -2.35 9.35
CA LEU A 718 20.14 -2.38 10.73
C LEU A 718 20.83 -3.72 11.06
N GLN A 719 20.24 -4.85 10.65
CA GLN A 719 20.86 -6.18 10.78
C GLN A 719 22.20 -6.25 10.04
N LEU A 720 22.29 -5.69 8.82
CA LEU A 720 23.52 -5.63 8.04
C LEU A 720 24.63 -4.81 8.73
N CYS A 721 24.26 -3.76 9.49
CA CYS A 721 25.23 -2.97 10.27
C CYS A 721 25.92 -3.77 11.39
N GLY A 722 25.26 -4.79 11.95
CA GLY A 722 25.85 -5.66 12.97
C GLY A 722 26.88 -6.67 12.45
N VAL A 723 27.13 -6.72 11.14
CA VAL A 723 28.07 -7.69 10.52
C VAL A 723 29.48 -7.12 10.45
N ALA A 724 30.47 -7.92 10.83
CA ALA A 724 31.90 -7.59 10.72
C ALA A 724 32.40 -7.68 9.27
N ASP A 725 33.37 -6.84 8.92
CA ASP A 725 33.94 -6.78 7.57
C ASP A 725 34.83 -7.99 7.28
N HIS A 726 34.72 -8.54 6.06
CA HIS A 726 35.50 -9.71 5.65
C HIS A 726 35.69 -9.70 4.12
N ILE A 727 36.85 -10.12 3.62
CA ILE A 727 37.18 -10.04 2.18
C ILE A 727 36.12 -10.73 1.29
N LYS A 728 35.64 -11.92 1.69
CA LYS A 728 34.53 -12.63 1.01
C LYS A 728 33.21 -11.84 0.90
N THR A 729 32.91 -10.94 1.84
CA THR A 729 31.68 -10.13 1.81
C THR A 729 31.87 -8.82 1.05
N TYR A 730 33.11 -8.46 0.66
CA TYR A 730 33.38 -7.32 -0.21
C TYR A 730 32.55 -7.38 -1.50
N ARG A 731 31.97 -6.25 -1.88
CA ARG A 731 31.32 -6.01 -3.17
C ARG A 731 31.74 -4.63 -3.68
N PRO A 732 31.93 -4.42 -4.99
CA PRO A 732 32.06 -3.08 -5.51
C PRO A 732 30.76 -2.32 -5.26
N GLN A 733 30.83 -1.23 -4.49
CA GLN A 733 29.73 -0.34 -4.17
C GLN A 733 30.06 1.00 -4.83
N CYS A 734 29.44 1.30 -5.96
CA CYS A 734 29.91 2.38 -6.83
C CYS A 734 29.12 3.67 -6.65
N LEU A 735 29.82 4.76 -6.34
CA LEU A 735 29.36 6.13 -6.57
C LEU A 735 29.79 6.53 -7.99
N VAL A 736 28.84 6.82 -8.86
CA VAL A 736 29.08 7.11 -10.28
C VAL A 736 28.73 8.56 -10.56
N MET A 737 29.69 9.35 -10.99
CA MET A 737 29.50 10.77 -11.28
C MET A 737 28.92 10.96 -12.70
N THR A 738 27.65 10.57 -12.85
CA THR A 738 26.91 10.66 -14.12
C THR A 738 26.54 12.09 -14.48
N GLY A 739 26.42 13.00 -13.50
CA GLY A 739 25.56 14.16 -13.67
C GLY A 739 24.10 13.72 -13.80
N ALA A 740 23.30 14.41 -14.60
CA ALA A 740 21.96 13.97 -14.95
C ALA A 740 22.02 12.56 -15.61
N PRO A 741 21.29 11.53 -15.12
CA PRO A 741 21.51 10.14 -15.55
C PRO A 741 21.23 9.84 -17.03
N ASN A 742 20.47 10.72 -17.70
CA ASN A 742 20.22 10.71 -19.14
C ASN A 742 21.42 11.18 -19.97
N SER A 743 22.24 12.10 -19.46
CA SER A 743 23.33 12.74 -20.22
C SER A 743 24.57 11.86 -20.40
N ARG A 744 24.78 10.82 -19.57
CA ARG A 744 25.96 9.92 -19.64
C ARG A 744 25.62 8.42 -19.57
N PRO A 745 24.80 7.89 -20.51
CA PRO A 745 24.25 6.53 -20.43
C PRO A 745 25.31 5.42 -20.59
N ALA A 746 26.41 5.66 -21.31
CA ALA A 746 27.50 4.67 -21.42
C ALA A 746 28.13 4.33 -20.06
N LEU A 747 28.42 5.36 -19.27
CA LEU A 747 28.98 5.24 -17.92
C LEU A 747 28.01 4.48 -17.00
N LEU A 748 26.72 4.87 -17.04
CA LEU A 748 25.63 4.20 -16.34
C LEU A 748 25.52 2.71 -16.71
N HIS A 749 25.53 2.38 -18.01
CA HIS A 749 25.38 1.02 -18.51
C HIS A 749 26.61 0.13 -18.22
N LEU A 750 27.82 0.68 -18.25
CA LEU A 750 29.04 -0.08 -17.93
C LEU A 750 29.13 -0.38 -16.43
N VAL A 751 28.84 0.58 -15.55
CA VAL A 751 28.83 0.31 -14.10
C VAL A 751 27.68 -0.61 -13.70
N HIS A 752 26.51 -0.44 -14.32
CA HIS A 752 25.40 -1.39 -14.15
C HIS A 752 25.78 -2.80 -14.62
N ALA A 753 26.72 -2.97 -15.55
CA ALA A 753 27.16 -4.29 -15.99
C ALA A 753 27.80 -5.09 -14.84
N PHE A 754 28.69 -4.54 -14.02
CA PHE A 754 29.31 -5.30 -12.92
C PHE A 754 28.54 -5.24 -11.59
N THR A 755 27.88 -4.13 -11.27
CA THR A 755 27.10 -3.97 -10.02
C THR A 755 25.78 -4.77 -10.00
N LYS A 756 25.15 -5.04 -11.16
CA LYS A 756 23.79 -5.65 -11.23
C LYS A 756 23.68 -6.98 -10.49
N ASN A 757 22.85 -6.96 -9.44
CA ASN A 757 22.59 -8.05 -8.48
C ASN A 757 23.85 -8.52 -7.71
N VAL A 758 24.87 -7.66 -7.58
CA VAL A 758 26.15 -7.97 -6.89
C VAL A 758 26.47 -6.93 -5.81
N GLY A 759 26.32 -5.64 -6.12
CA GLY A 759 26.68 -4.54 -5.21
C GLY A 759 25.75 -3.33 -5.37
N LEU A 760 26.06 -2.28 -4.60
CA LEU A 760 25.34 -1.01 -4.62
C LEU A 760 25.77 -0.16 -5.83
N MET A 761 24.85 0.61 -6.38
CA MET A 761 25.12 1.62 -7.40
C MET A 761 24.37 2.90 -7.04
N VAL A 762 25.10 4.02 -6.96
CA VAL A 762 24.59 5.35 -6.65
C VAL A 762 25.03 6.29 -7.78
N CYS A 763 24.10 7.03 -8.37
CA CYS A 763 24.35 8.02 -9.39
C CYS A 763 24.42 9.40 -8.74
N GLY A 764 25.64 9.95 -8.63
CA GLY A 764 25.91 11.27 -8.10
C GLY A 764 25.76 12.36 -9.16
N HIS A 765 25.03 13.43 -8.82
CA HIS A 765 24.91 14.64 -9.64
C HIS A 765 25.17 15.86 -8.76
N VAL A 766 26.25 16.58 -9.03
CA VAL A 766 26.48 17.91 -8.47
C VAL A 766 25.84 18.94 -9.39
N ARG A 767 24.76 19.60 -8.94
CA ARG A 767 24.27 20.85 -9.54
C ARG A 767 25.21 21.97 -9.11
N ILE A 768 26.01 22.46 -10.06
CA ILE A 768 26.86 23.64 -9.88
C ILE A 768 25.96 24.88 -9.89
N SER A 769 25.93 25.67 -8.80
CA SER A 769 25.02 26.83 -8.67
C SER A 769 25.50 27.83 -7.61
N SER A 770 26.16 28.90 -8.05
CA SER A 770 26.85 29.87 -7.16
C SER A 770 25.95 30.93 -6.49
N ARG A 771 24.65 30.98 -6.76
CA ARG A 771 23.72 31.97 -6.17
C ARG A 771 22.29 31.43 -6.10
N ARG A 772 21.65 31.51 -4.92
CA ARG A 772 20.26 31.07 -4.61
C ARG A 772 19.83 29.76 -5.33
N PRO A 773 20.35 28.59 -4.92
CA PRO A 773 20.00 27.32 -5.56
C PRO A 773 18.55 26.89 -5.32
N ASN A 774 17.87 26.44 -6.37
CA ASN A 774 16.45 26.06 -6.31
C ASN A 774 16.25 24.65 -5.71
N PHE A 775 16.18 24.56 -4.38
CA PHE A 775 15.91 23.32 -3.65
C PHE A 775 14.51 22.73 -3.91
N LYS A 776 13.55 23.53 -4.39
CA LYS A 776 12.19 23.09 -4.74
C LYS A 776 12.23 22.21 -6.00
N GLU A 777 12.92 22.67 -7.04
CA GLU A 777 13.20 21.90 -8.26
C GLU A 777 14.09 20.67 -8.01
N LEU A 778 15.10 20.79 -7.15
CA LEU A 778 16.02 19.67 -6.87
C LEU A 778 15.27 18.40 -6.40
N ASN A 779 14.18 18.57 -5.65
CA ASN A 779 13.33 17.48 -5.17
C ASN A 779 12.43 16.89 -6.27
N SER A 780 11.85 17.71 -7.16
CA SER A 780 11.09 17.19 -8.31
C SER A 780 11.99 16.49 -9.33
N ASP A 781 13.18 17.03 -9.60
CA ASP A 781 14.24 16.40 -10.40
C ASP A 781 14.65 15.04 -9.82
N MET A 782 14.86 14.96 -8.50
CA MET A 782 15.20 13.69 -7.83
C MET A 782 14.16 12.60 -8.14
N VAL A 783 12.87 12.94 -8.07
CA VAL A 783 11.78 11.99 -8.34
C VAL A 783 11.58 11.77 -9.86
N ARG A 784 11.92 12.73 -10.74
CA ARG A 784 11.94 12.56 -12.21
C ARG A 784 13.04 11.57 -12.64
N TYR A 785 14.28 11.82 -12.24
CA TYR A 785 15.43 10.98 -12.60
C TYR A 785 15.41 9.60 -11.95
N GLN A 786 14.92 9.47 -10.71
CA GLN A 786 14.77 8.15 -10.08
C GLN A 786 13.70 7.29 -10.78
N ARG A 787 12.60 7.89 -11.28
CA ARG A 787 11.61 7.21 -12.13
C ARG A 787 12.21 6.78 -13.46
N TRP A 788 12.99 7.65 -14.12
CA TRP A 788 13.69 7.34 -15.38
C TRP A 788 14.66 6.15 -15.24
N LEU A 789 15.45 6.10 -14.15
CA LEU A 789 16.34 4.97 -13.85
C LEU A 789 15.57 3.65 -13.68
N LEU A 790 14.44 3.68 -12.97
CA LEU A 790 13.60 2.50 -12.74
C LEU A 790 12.96 2.01 -14.05
N HIS A 791 12.39 2.90 -14.86
CA HIS A 791 11.84 2.59 -16.19
C HIS A 791 12.89 1.90 -17.07
N ASN A 792 14.11 2.45 -17.10
CA ASN A 792 15.22 1.91 -17.90
C ASN A 792 15.90 0.69 -17.25
N ASN A 793 15.27 0.06 -16.24
CA ASN A 793 15.71 -1.16 -15.57
C ASN A 793 17.14 -1.06 -14.95
N SER A 794 17.57 0.16 -14.64
CA SER A 794 18.84 0.46 -13.98
C SER A 794 18.66 0.39 -12.47
N LYS A 795 19.29 -0.61 -11.83
CA LYS A 795 19.25 -0.79 -10.37
C LYS A 795 20.24 0.15 -9.69
N ALA A 796 19.92 1.44 -9.68
CA ALA A 796 20.71 2.49 -9.07
C ALA A 796 19.83 3.49 -8.30
N PHE A 797 20.37 4.05 -7.22
CA PHE A 797 19.80 5.18 -6.51
C PHE A 797 20.35 6.49 -7.09
N TYR A 798 19.54 7.53 -7.17
CA TYR A 798 19.98 8.87 -7.60
C TYR A 798 20.15 9.79 -6.39
N THR A 799 21.32 10.43 -6.27
CA THR A 799 21.65 11.36 -5.18
C THR A 799 22.12 12.70 -5.77
N PRO A 800 21.22 13.68 -5.90
CA PRO A 800 21.61 15.04 -6.26
C PRO A 800 22.17 15.79 -5.05
N VAL A 801 23.17 16.63 -5.28
CA VAL A 801 23.69 17.60 -4.33
C VAL A 801 23.91 18.94 -5.04
N VAL A 802 23.92 20.02 -4.27
CA VAL A 802 24.32 21.35 -4.74
C VAL A 802 25.71 21.65 -4.20
N GLY A 803 26.55 22.30 -5.02
CA GLY A 803 27.84 22.81 -4.60
C GLY A 803 28.25 24.00 -5.47
N GLU A 804 29.21 24.78 -4.99
CA GLU A 804 29.84 25.84 -5.78
C GLU A 804 30.76 25.22 -6.85
N ASP A 805 31.54 24.21 -6.45
CA ASP A 805 32.41 23.41 -7.31
C ASP A 805 32.00 21.93 -7.39
N LEU A 806 32.35 21.29 -8.51
CA LEU A 806 32.27 19.84 -8.68
C LEU A 806 33.04 19.09 -7.56
N ARG A 807 34.20 19.61 -7.14
CA ARG A 807 35.01 19.02 -6.06
C ARG A 807 34.26 19.01 -4.73
N GLN A 808 33.79 20.17 -4.28
CA GLN A 808 33.07 20.34 -3.01
C GLN A 808 31.79 19.49 -2.97
N GLY A 809 30.98 19.52 -4.02
CA GLY A 809 29.78 18.68 -4.11
C GLY A 809 30.10 17.17 -4.10
N THR A 810 31.22 16.76 -4.70
CA THR A 810 31.65 15.35 -4.67
C THR A 810 32.18 14.94 -3.29
N GLN A 811 32.83 15.83 -2.53
CA GLN A 811 33.23 15.56 -1.15
C GLN A 811 32.02 15.24 -0.26
N TYR A 812 30.92 15.99 -0.40
CA TYR A 812 29.65 15.70 0.31
C TYR A 812 29.14 14.29 -0.01
N LEU A 813 29.18 13.87 -1.29
CA LEU A 813 28.79 12.52 -1.70
C LEU A 813 29.74 11.44 -1.18
N LEU A 814 31.06 11.67 -1.17
CA LEU A 814 32.05 10.71 -0.65
C LEU A 814 31.92 10.48 0.87
N GLN A 815 31.49 11.49 1.62
CA GLN A 815 31.31 11.39 3.08
C GLN A 815 29.92 10.88 3.48
N ALA A 816 28.86 11.34 2.81
CA ALA A 816 27.48 11.18 3.28
C ALA A 816 26.60 10.22 2.45
N ALA A 817 27.03 9.74 1.28
CA ALA A 817 26.18 8.87 0.46
C ALA A 817 25.97 7.47 1.08
N GLY A 818 24.71 7.06 1.18
CA GLY A 818 24.32 5.71 1.60
C GLY A 818 24.01 5.56 3.11
N LEU A 819 23.60 4.36 3.51
CA LEU A 819 23.07 4.08 4.85
C LEU A 819 23.80 2.91 5.51
N GLY A 820 24.46 3.15 6.64
CA GLY A 820 25.15 2.10 7.39
C GLY A 820 26.24 1.41 6.56
N ARG A 821 26.08 0.10 6.30
CA ARG A 821 26.95 -0.67 5.40
C ARG A 821 26.63 -0.51 3.91
N LEU A 822 25.48 0.05 3.56
CA LEU A 822 25.10 0.37 2.18
C LEU A 822 25.64 1.74 1.77
N ARG A 823 26.97 1.90 1.83
CA ARG A 823 27.74 3.06 1.37
C ARG A 823 28.55 2.72 0.12
N PRO A 824 28.93 3.69 -0.72
CA PRO A 824 29.89 3.44 -1.79
C PRO A 824 31.31 3.22 -1.21
N ASN A 825 32.14 2.49 -1.95
CA ASN A 825 33.56 2.23 -1.68
C ASN A 825 34.45 2.44 -2.93
N THR A 826 33.83 2.68 -4.09
CA THR A 826 34.49 2.92 -5.37
C THR A 826 33.86 4.14 -6.03
N LEU A 827 34.66 5.17 -6.32
CA LEU A 827 34.27 6.33 -7.12
C LEU A 827 34.50 6.04 -8.59
N VAL A 828 33.49 6.28 -9.44
CA VAL A 828 33.55 6.06 -10.88
C VAL A 828 33.29 7.37 -11.64
N LEU A 829 34.25 7.76 -12.46
CA LEU A 829 34.28 9.01 -13.21
C LEU A 829 34.25 8.76 -14.72
N GLY A 830 33.73 9.73 -15.48
CA GLY A 830 34.09 9.89 -16.89
C GLY A 830 35.40 10.68 -17.03
N PHE A 831 36.17 10.41 -18.07
CA PHE A 831 37.36 11.18 -18.43
C PHE A 831 36.97 12.55 -19.04
N LYS A 832 37.58 13.65 -18.57
CA LYS A 832 37.40 15.01 -19.14
C LYS A 832 38.21 15.15 -20.43
N ASN A 833 37.60 14.82 -21.58
CA ASN A 833 38.27 14.89 -22.90
C ASN A 833 38.59 16.35 -23.31
N ASP A 834 37.83 17.31 -22.81
CA ASP A 834 37.84 18.76 -23.08
C ASP A 834 38.89 19.56 -22.27
N TRP A 835 39.75 18.90 -21.49
CA TRP A 835 40.69 19.52 -20.55
C TRP A 835 41.71 20.50 -21.15
N ARG A 836 41.90 20.49 -22.47
CA ARG A 836 42.78 21.42 -23.22
C ARG A 836 42.03 22.59 -23.87
N ILE A 837 40.71 22.65 -23.73
CA ILE A 837 39.81 23.63 -24.38
C ILE A 837 39.04 24.45 -23.34
N GLY A 838 38.63 23.83 -22.22
CA GLY A 838 37.99 24.51 -21.09
C GLY A 838 38.97 25.23 -20.15
N ASP A 839 38.44 25.80 -19.06
CA ASP A 839 39.26 26.40 -17.99
C ASP A 839 40.17 25.35 -17.34
N ILE A 840 41.42 25.72 -17.07
CA ILE A 840 42.40 24.84 -16.44
C ILE A 840 42.08 24.58 -14.95
N LYS A 841 41.27 25.45 -14.32
CA LYS A 841 40.73 25.25 -12.96
C LYS A 841 39.87 24.00 -12.86
N ASP A 842 39.13 23.64 -13.91
CA ASP A 842 38.40 22.36 -13.97
C ASP A 842 39.35 21.15 -13.87
N VAL A 843 40.56 21.29 -14.40
CA VAL A 843 41.57 20.21 -14.38
C VAL A 843 42.11 20.04 -12.97
N GLU A 844 42.41 21.14 -12.27
CA GLU A 844 42.78 21.07 -10.87
C GLU A 844 41.65 20.48 -10.00
N THR A 845 40.40 20.94 -10.15
CA THR A 845 39.29 20.39 -9.34
C THR A 845 39.04 18.91 -9.64
N TYR A 846 39.18 18.46 -10.89
CA TYR A 846 39.08 17.05 -11.28
C TYR A 846 40.23 16.18 -10.73
N ILE A 847 41.48 16.65 -10.79
CA ILE A 847 42.62 15.94 -10.21
C ILE A 847 42.53 15.87 -8.68
N ASN A 848 42.22 17.00 -8.03
CA ASN A 848 42.10 17.05 -6.56
C ASN A 848 40.91 16.22 -6.05
N LEU A 849 39.80 16.14 -6.79
CA LEU A 849 38.68 15.24 -6.50
C LEU A 849 39.11 13.76 -6.47
N MET A 850 40.03 13.34 -7.35
CA MET A 850 40.60 11.98 -7.30
C MET A 850 41.55 11.79 -6.12
N HIS A 851 42.33 12.81 -5.75
CA HIS A 851 43.16 12.74 -4.54
C HIS A 851 42.31 12.64 -3.28
N ASP A 852 41.26 13.47 -3.15
CA ASP A 852 40.35 13.42 -2.01
C ASP A 852 39.65 12.05 -1.91
N ALA A 853 39.32 11.40 -3.03
CA ALA A 853 38.78 10.04 -3.04
C ALA A 853 39.80 8.99 -2.51
N PHE A 854 41.08 9.11 -2.86
CA PHE A 854 42.13 8.26 -2.27
C PHE A 854 42.34 8.56 -0.78
N ASP A 855 42.23 9.82 -0.36
CA ASP A 855 42.34 10.22 1.06
C ASP A 855 41.20 9.60 1.90
N PHE A 856 39.99 9.42 1.33
CA PHE A 856 38.88 8.66 1.95
C PHE A 856 38.97 7.12 1.78
N GLN A 857 40.09 6.57 1.28
CA GLN A 857 40.27 5.14 1.00
C GLN A 857 39.25 4.52 0.02
N TYR A 858 38.76 5.31 -0.95
CA TYR A 858 37.96 4.77 -2.05
C TYR A 858 38.84 4.17 -3.15
N GLY A 859 38.33 3.16 -3.85
CA GLY A 859 38.83 2.82 -5.17
C GLY A 859 38.43 3.89 -6.19
N VAL A 860 39.30 4.23 -7.14
CA VAL A 860 39.01 5.18 -8.23
C VAL A 860 38.97 4.44 -9.56
N VAL A 861 37.94 4.70 -10.36
CA VAL A 861 37.75 4.13 -11.69
C VAL A 861 37.41 5.24 -12.68
N ILE A 862 38.12 5.32 -13.81
CA ILE A 862 37.87 6.31 -14.86
C ILE A 862 37.56 5.59 -16.17
N LEU A 863 36.41 5.88 -16.77
CA LEU A 863 36.06 5.44 -18.12
C LEU A 863 36.44 6.52 -19.14
N ARG A 864 37.19 6.15 -20.19
CA ARG A 864 37.39 6.96 -21.39
C ARG A 864 36.83 6.26 -22.63
N LEU A 865 36.12 7.03 -23.44
CA LEU A 865 35.73 6.70 -24.82
C LEU A 865 36.40 7.70 -25.77
N ARG A 866 36.53 7.33 -27.05
CA ARG A 866 37.19 8.16 -28.07
C ARG A 866 36.42 9.45 -28.34
N GLU A 867 35.11 9.34 -28.55
CA GLU A 867 34.21 10.43 -28.93
C GLU A 867 33.82 11.31 -27.74
N GLY A 868 33.78 10.73 -26.53
CA GLY A 868 33.31 11.39 -25.31
C GLY A 868 32.26 10.57 -24.57
N LEU A 869 31.65 11.17 -23.55
CA LEU A 869 30.65 10.52 -22.68
C LEU A 869 29.37 11.35 -22.49
N ASP A 870 29.36 12.62 -22.89
CA ASP A 870 28.30 13.58 -22.57
C ASP A 870 27.43 13.88 -23.79
N ILE A 871 26.11 13.78 -23.62
CA ILE A 871 25.10 13.96 -24.66
C ILE A 871 24.14 15.13 -24.30
N SER A 872 24.46 15.93 -23.29
CA SER A 872 23.58 16.99 -22.79
C SER A 872 23.18 18.01 -23.85
N HIS A 873 24.08 18.36 -24.77
CA HIS A 873 23.83 19.32 -25.86
C HIS A 873 22.85 18.81 -26.92
N ILE A 874 22.73 17.50 -27.13
CA ILE A 874 21.77 16.92 -28.08
C ILE A 874 20.40 16.76 -27.41
N GLN A 875 20.37 16.30 -26.15
CA GLN A 875 19.11 16.01 -25.45
C GLN A 875 18.28 17.26 -25.13
N GLY A 876 18.93 18.42 -24.96
CA GLY A 876 18.24 19.70 -24.73
C GLY A 876 17.32 20.16 -25.87
N GLN A 877 17.35 19.49 -27.03
CA GLN A 877 16.48 19.81 -28.17
C GLN A 877 15.19 18.95 -28.17
N ASP A 878 15.21 17.76 -27.55
CA ASP A 878 14.09 16.79 -27.52
C ASP A 878 13.12 16.97 -26.34
N ASP A 879 13.51 17.66 -25.26
CA ASP A 879 12.64 17.97 -24.09
C ASP A 879 11.39 18.82 -24.48
N SER A 880 11.28 19.26 -25.73
CA SER A 880 10.08 19.88 -26.32
C SER A 880 9.02 18.88 -26.83
N SER A 881 9.36 17.59 -26.97
CA SER A 881 8.52 16.57 -27.63
C SER A 881 8.29 15.28 -26.83
N ALA A 882 9.05 15.05 -25.74
CA ALA A 882 8.92 13.88 -24.90
C ALA A 882 8.14 14.19 -23.59
N VAL A 883 6.94 13.63 -23.48
CA VAL A 883 5.99 13.83 -22.36
C VAL A 883 5.43 15.25 -22.26
N LYS A 884 4.43 15.54 -23.11
CA LYS A 884 3.30 16.36 -22.65
C LYS A 884 2.58 15.58 -21.54
N ASP A 885 2.83 15.96 -20.29
CA ASP A 885 1.85 15.70 -19.22
C ASP A 885 0.52 16.34 -19.64
N VAL A 886 -0.61 15.73 -19.27
CA VAL A 886 -1.95 16.27 -19.56
C VAL A 886 -2.27 17.39 -18.56
N VAL A 887 -1.54 18.48 -18.68
CA VAL A 887 -1.94 19.79 -18.17
C VAL A 887 -3.06 20.27 -19.09
N VAL A 888 -4.29 20.28 -18.58
CA VAL A 888 -5.44 20.84 -19.30
C VAL A 888 -5.35 22.37 -19.20
N SER A 889 -4.64 22.98 -20.14
CA SER A 889 -4.73 24.42 -20.39
C SER A 889 -6.13 24.71 -20.94
N ILE A 890 -6.98 25.33 -20.11
CA ILE A 890 -8.32 25.77 -20.52
C ILE A 890 -8.17 27.10 -21.28
N ASP A 891 -7.91 27.00 -22.58
CA ASP A 891 -7.95 28.17 -23.46
C ASP A 891 -9.40 28.65 -23.61
N MET A 892 -9.70 29.80 -23.01
CA MET A 892 -10.99 30.49 -23.13
C MET A 892 -11.13 31.20 -24.49
N SER A 893 -11.22 30.42 -25.58
CA SER A 893 -11.65 30.96 -26.89
C SER A 893 -13.15 31.24 -26.86
N LYS A 894 -13.49 32.47 -26.49
CA LYS A 894 -14.86 32.96 -26.35
C LYS A 894 -15.51 33.17 -27.73
N ASP A 895 -16.39 32.26 -28.12
CA ASP A 895 -17.22 32.43 -29.32
C ASP A 895 -18.12 33.68 -29.23
N SER A 896 -18.40 34.28 -30.38
CA SER A 896 -19.33 35.40 -30.54
C SER A 896 -20.30 35.11 -31.70
N ASP A 897 -21.60 35.10 -31.42
CA ASP A 897 -22.63 34.66 -32.36
C ASP A 897 -22.75 35.53 -33.63
N ALA A 898 -23.04 34.87 -34.76
CA ALA A 898 -23.64 35.49 -35.95
C ALA A 898 -24.52 34.47 -36.70
N ASP A 899 -25.79 34.81 -36.90
CA ASP A 899 -26.81 33.97 -37.56
C ASP A 899 -26.53 33.69 -39.06
N SER A 900 -26.89 32.49 -39.55
CA SER A 900 -28.03 32.37 -40.52
C SER A 900 -28.29 30.95 -41.11
N SER A 901 -29.59 30.63 -41.23
CA SER A 901 -30.24 29.74 -42.22
C SER A 901 -29.67 28.33 -42.60
N LYS A 902 -30.26 27.28 -41.99
CA LYS A 902 -31.18 26.26 -42.59
C LYS A 902 -31.26 26.10 -44.13
N PRO A 903 -31.72 24.93 -44.68
CA PRO A 903 -31.77 23.56 -44.13
C PRO A 903 -31.57 22.38 -45.16
N SER A 904 -31.47 21.13 -44.65
CA SER A 904 -31.93 19.84 -45.27
C SER A 904 -31.46 19.46 -46.71
N SER A 905 -30.93 18.26 -46.98
CA SER A 905 -31.65 16.98 -46.80
C SER A 905 -30.85 15.74 -47.24
N LYS A 906 -31.39 14.56 -46.88
CA LYS A 906 -31.16 13.19 -47.41
C LYS A 906 -29.89 12.41 -47.01
N ALA A 907 -30.14 11.12 -46.74
CA ALA A 907 -29.20 10.02 -46.52
C ALA A 907 -28.67 9.48 -47.88
N THR A 908 -27.72 8.52 -48.00
CA THR A 908 -27.60 7.28 -47.21
C THR A 908 -26.17 6.68 -47.23
N SER A 909 -25.88 5.89 -46.20
CA SER A 909 -24.66 5.12 -45.87
C SER A 909 -23.71 4.64 -47.00
N VAL A 910 -22.40 4.74 -46.72
CA VAL A 910 -21.44 3.62 -46.89
C VAL A 910 -20.52 3.60 -45.65
N GLN A 911 -20.03 2.42 -45.25
CA GLN A 911 -19.03 2.27 -44.17
C GLN A 911 -17.63 2.63 -44.67
N ASN A 912 -16.77 3.17 -43.79
CA ASN A 912 -15.40 2.67 -43.59
C ASN A 912 -14.71 3.32 -42.39
N SER A 913 -13.67 2.65 -41.86
CA SER A 913 -12.88 3.09 -40.71
C SER A 913 -12.15 4.41 -40.96
N PRO A 914 -11.86 5.22 -39.92
CA PRO A 914 -10.82 6.23 -40.01
C PRO A 914 -9.49 5.52 -40.25
N ALA A 915 -8.94 5.66 -41.46
CA ALA A 915 -7.63 5.13 -41.79
C ALA A 915 -6.57 5.83 -40.94
N VAL A 916 -5.46 5.14 -40.66
CA VAL A 916 -4.28 5.77 -40.06
C VAL A 916 -3.74 6.80 -41.05
N GLN A 917 -4.05 8.08 -40.82
CA GLN A 917 -3.25 9.17 -41.37
C GLN A 917 -1.88 9.04 -40.73
N LYS A 918 -0.98 8.44 -41.50
CA LYS A 918 0.43 8.29 -41.18
C LYS A 918 1.06 9.64 -41.46
N ASP A 919 0.94 10.56 -40.51
CA ASP A 919 1.57 11.88 -40.58
C ASP A 919 3.03 11.69 -41.00
N GLU A 920 3.44 12.42 -42.04
CA GLU A 920 4.82 12.42 -42.46
C GLU A 920 5.65 12.99 -41.32
N ARG A 921 6.60 12.21 -40.83
CA ARG A 921 7.65 12.74 -39.97
C ARG A 921 8.31 13.86 -40.75
N SER A 922 8.17 15.09 -40.26
CA SER A 922 9.09 16.17 -40.62
C SER A 922 10.51 15.61 -40.49
N PRO A 923 11.34 15.69 -41.55
CA PRO A 923 12.65 15.08 -41.50
C PRO A 923 13.45 15.81 -40.42
N ALA A 924 13.82 15.07 -39.37
CA ALA A 924 14.74 15.58 -38.36
C ALA A 924 15.99 16.10 -39.10
N LEU A 925 16.41 17.32 -38.77
CA LEU A 925 17.64 17.90 -39.29
C LEU A 925 18.76 16.87 -39.12
N PRO A 926 19.52 16.54 -40.18
CA PRO A 926 20.52 15.48 -40.10
C PRO A 926 21.57 15.86 -39.06
N LEU A 927 21.59 15.11 -37.96
CA LEU A 927 22.57 15.25 -36.89
C LEU A 927 23.98 15.24 -37.48
N ASN A 928 24.85 16.06 -36.92
CA ASN A 928 26.26 16.09 -37.32
C ASN A 928 26.86 14.69 -37.18
N VAL A 929 27.76 14.31 -38.10
CA VAL A 929 28.41 12.99 -38.10
C VAL A 929 29.18 12.74 -36.80
N ALA A 930 29.66 13.79 -36.13
CA ALA A 930 30.24 13.71 -34.79
C ALA A 930 29.20 13.33 -33.73
N ASP A 931 28.05 14.02 -33.70
CA ASP A 931 26.97 13.81 -32.74
C ASP A 931 26.32 12.43 -32.90
N GLN A 932 26.15 11.95 -34.14
CA GLN A 932 25.63 10.61 -34.39
C GLN A 932 26.60 9.52 -33.91
N ARG A 933 27.92 9.68 -34.13
CA ARG A 933 28.94 8.77 -33.57
C ARG A 933 28.97 8.79 -32.05
N LEU A 934 28.78 9.96 -31.44
CA LEU A 934 28.69 10.13 -29.99
C LEU A 934 27.46 9.41 -29.42
N LEU A 935 26.30 9.51 -30.08
CA LEU A 935 25.09 8.76 -29.73
C LEU A 935 25.32 7.24 -29.82
N ASP A 936 25.87 6.74 -30.93
CA ASP A 936 26.19 5.32 -31.11
C ASP A 936 27.19 4.81 -30.07
N ALA A 937 28.28 5.54 -29.84
CA ALA A 937 29.27 5.26 -28.80
C ALA A 937 28.65 5.28 -27.39
N SER A 938 27.63 6.11 -27.15
CA SER A 938 26.94 6.16 -25.87
C SER A 938 26.09 4.91 -25.59
N GLN A 939 25.52 4.30 -26.64
CA GLN A 939 24.64 3.14 -26.55
C GLN A 939 25.38 1.79 -26.68
N GLN A 940 26.68 1.79 -26.99
CA GLN A 940 27.47 0.57 -27.23
C GLN A 940 27.32 -0.50 -26.13
N PHE A 941 27.29 -0.10 -24.85
CA PHE A 941 27.14 -1.00 -23.71
C PHE A 941 25.68 -1.39 -23.42
N GLN A 942 24.70 -0.77 -24.08
CA GLN A 942 23.30 -1.19 -24.04
C GLN A 942 23.10 -2.49 -24.84
N GLN A 943 23.82 -2.64 -25.95
CA GLN A 943 23.77 -3.80 -26.84
C GLN A 943 24.51 -5.03 -26.27
N LYS A 944 24.40 -6.18 -26.94
CA LYS A 944 25.17 -7.39 -26.60
C LYS A 944 26.52 -7.33 -27.31
N GLN A 945 27.62 -7.52 -26.59
CA GLN A 945 28.94 -7.62 -27.20
C GLN A 945 29.06 -8.93 -28.00
N GLY A 946 29.83 -8.87 -29.08
CA GLY A 946 30.11 -10.01 -29.95
C GLY A 946 31.16 -10.96 -29.36
N LYS A 947 31.67 -11.87 -30.21
CA LYS A 947 32.92 -12.58 -29.90
C LYS A 947 34.05 -11.55 -29.85
N GLY A 948 34.75 -11.47 -28.72
CA GLY A 948 35.70 -10.39 -28.47
C GLY A 948 36.63 -10.67 -27.30
N THR A 949 37.43 -9.67 -26.91
CA THR A 949 38.34 -9.77 -25.74
C THR A 949 38.15 -8.62 -24.75
N ILE A 950 38.36 -8.94 -23.48
CA ILE A 950 38.54 -8.00 -22.38
C ILE A 950 40.00 -8.11 -21.95
N ASP A 951 40.76 -7.04 -22.14
CA ASP A 951 42.21 -7.04 -21.92
C ASP A 951 42.52 -6.39 -20.57
N VAL A 952 43.16 -7.14 -19.67
CA VAL A 952 43.40 -6.72 -18.29
C VAL A 952 44.89 -6.49 -18.06
N TRP A 953 45.28 -5.21 -18.01
CA TRP A 953 46.65 -4.73 -17.84
C TRP A 953 46.96 -4.52 -16.36
N TRP A 954 47.30 -5.62 -15.67
CA TRP A 954 47.62 -5.61 -14.24
C TRP A 954 49.10 -5.30 -14.03
N LEU A 955 49.40 -4.01 -13.88
CA LEU A 955 50.78 -3.49 -13.79
C LEU A 955 51.23 -3.16 -12.36
N PHE A 956 50.30 -3.09 -11.42
CA PHE A 956 50.52 -2.78 -10.01
C PHE A 956 49.51 -3.57 -9.17
N ASP A 957 49.93 -4.10 -8.03
CA ASP A 957 48.98 -4.63 -7.05
C ASP A 957 48.17 -3.47 -6.45
N ASP A 958 46.84 -3.58 -6.56
CA ASP A 958 45.83 -2.62 -6.12
C ASP A 958 44.86 -3.24 -5.12
N GLY A 959 45.17 -4.42 -4.58
CA GLY A 959 44.26 -5.25 -3.78
C GLY A 959 43.42 -6.22 -4.61
N GLY A 960 43.50 -6.18 -5.95
CA GLY A 960 42.82 -7.07 -6.87
C GLY A 960 41.56 -6.50 -7.53
N LEU A 961 41.26 -5.20 -7.37
CA LEU A 961 40.07 -4.58 -7.96
C LEU A 961 40.15 -4.57 -9.50
N THR A 962 41.35 -4.35 -10.04
CA THR A 962 41.68 -4.46 -11.48
C THR A 962 41.28 -5.84 -12.07
N LEU A 963 41.32 -6.93 -11.27
CA LEU A 963 40.90 -8.28 -11.70
C LEU A 963 39.42 -8.58 -11.42
N LEU A 964 38.87 -8.06 -10.32
CA LEU A 964 37.48 -8.32 -9.91
C LEU A 964 36.46 -7.72 -10.89
N ILE A 965 36.69 -6.50 -11.38
CA ILE A 965 35.79 -5.81 -12.33
C ILE A 965 35.57 -6.63 -13.63
N PRO A 966 36.62 -6.99 -14.42
CA PRO A 966 36.43 -7.73 -15.67
C PRO A 966 35.79 -9.12 -15.46
N TYR A 967 36.10 -9.81 -14.36
CA TYR A 967 35.43 -11.06 -13.98
C TYR A 967 33.91 -10.85 -13.75
N LEU A 968 33.51 -9.79 -13.04
CA LEU A 968 32.09 -9.48 -12.81
C LEU A 968 31.36 -9.05 -14.10
N ILE A 969 32.06 -8.44 -15.07
CA ILE A 969 31.54 -8.08 -16.39
C ILE A 969 31.31 -9.33 -17.25
N ALA A 970 32.34 -10.18 -17.43
CA ALA A 970 32.30 -11.36 -18.28
C ALA A 970 31.18 -12.35 -17.90
N ASN A 971 30.88 -12.46 -16.61
CA ASN A 971 29.79 -13.29 -16.07
C ASN A 971 28.37 -12.84 -16.47
N LYS A 972 28.18 -11.69 -17.15
CA LYS A 972 26.85 -11.22 -17.58
C LYS A 972 26.52 -11.63 -19.03
N LYS A 973 25.23 -11.86 -19.31
CA LYS A 973 24.68 -12.24 -20.64
C LYS A 973 25.15 -11.36 -21.82
N LYS A 974 25.52 -10.10 -21.57
CA LYS A 974 26.06 -9.16 -22.58
C LYS A 974 27.50 -9.44 -23.01
N TRP A 975 28.31 -10.05 -22.15
CA TRP A 975 29.76 -10.21 -22.31
C TRP A 975 30.22 -11.68 -22.25
N LYS A 976 29.28 -12.64 -22.17
CA LYS A 976 29.56 -14.09 -22.03
C LYS A 976 30.47 -14.65 -23.14
N ASP A 977 30.43 -14.08 -24.34
CA ASP A 977 31.23 -14.52 -25.49
C ASP A 977 32.59 -13.78 -25.60
N CYS A 978 32.93 -12.93 -24.63
CA CYS A 978 34.18 -12.20 -24.55
C CYS A 978 35.18 -12.95 -23.67
N LYS A 979 36.42 -13.12 -24.15
CA LYS A 979 37.49 -13.81 -23.40
C LYS A 979 38.37 -12.81 -22.64
N ILE A 980 38.77 -13.16 -21.42
CA ILE A 980 39.73 -12.36 -20.63
C ILE A 980 41.16 -12.70 -21.08
N ARG A 981 41.95 -11.68 -21.44
CA ARG A 981 43.41 -11.77 -21.63
C ARG A 981 44.09 -10.97 -20.54
N VAL A 982 45.17 -11.47 -19.94
CA VAL A 982 45.87 -10.77 -18.84
C VAL A 982 47.28 -10.38 -19.26
N PHE A 983 47.59 -9.10 -19.19
CA PHE A 983 48.89 -8.51 -19.49
C PHE A 983 49.54 -8.07 -18.18
N ILE A 984 50.76 -8.54 -17.91
CA ILE A 984 51.50 -8.22 -16.68
C ILE A 984 52.89 -7.67 -17.00
N GLY A 985 53.38 -6.75 -16.17
CA GLY A 985 54.78 -6.32 -16.21
C GLY A 985 55.69 -7.35 -15.52
N GLY A 986 56.70 -7.86 -16.22
CA GLY A 986 57.64 -8.84 -15.69
C GLY A 986 59.10 -8.49 -15.98
N LYS A 987 60.03 -9.33 -15.51
CA LYS A 987 61.46 -9.17 -15.85
C LYS A 987 61.79 -10.03 -17.07
N ILE A 988 62.44 -9.43 -18.08
CA ILE A 988 62.79 -10.12 -19.33
C ILE A 988 63.54 -11.44 -19.08
N ASN A 989 64.41 -11.50 -18.07
CA ASN A 989 65.17 -12.68 -17.66
C ASN A 989 64.34 -13.80 -16.97
N ARG A 990 63.04 -13.59 -16.68
CA ARG A 990 62.19 -14.52 -15.90
C ARG A 990 60.75 -14.66 -16.39
N ILE A 991 60.44 -14.15 -17.59
CA ILE A 991 59.09 -14.14 -18.20
C ILE A 991 58.28 -15.42 -18.01
N ASP A 992 58.91 -16.58 -18.14
CA ASP A 992 58.24 -17.88 -18.09
C ASP A 992 57.90 -18.36 -16.66
N HIS A 993 58.65 -17.89 -15.66
CA HIS A 993 58.35 -18.10 -14.24
C HIS A 993 57.21 -17.17 -13.80
N ASP A 994 57.33 -15.88 -14.14
CA ASP A 994 56.33 -14.85 -13.82
C ASP A 994 54.96 -15.23 -14.41
N ARG A 995 54.93 -15.74 -15.66
CA ARG A 995 53.73 -16.27 -16.34
C ARG A 995 53.07 -17.44 -15.59
N ARG A 996 53.86 -18.42 -15.13
CA ARG A 996 53.35 -19.60 -14.40
C ARG A 996 52.87 -19.24 -12.99
N ALA A 997 53.57 -18.32 -12.31
CA ALA A 997 53.13 -17.79 -11.02
C ALA A 997 51.77 -17.08 -11.16
N MET A 998 51.60 -16.26 -12.20
CA MET A 998 50.33 -15.58 -12.49
C MET A 998 49.19 -16.55 -12.84
N ALA A 999 49.44 -17.56 -13.69
CA ALA A 999 48.46 -18.61 -13.99
C ALA A 999 48.00 -19.37 -12.73
N THR A 1000 48.93 -19.63 -11.81
CA THR A 1000 48.64 -20.27 -10.51
C THR A 1000 47.83 -19.37 -9.58
N LEU A 1001 48.06 -18.05 -9.62
CA LEU A 1001 47.31 -17.08 -8.81
C LEU A 1001 45.87 -16.89 -9.34
N LEU A 1002 45.70 -16.74 -10.66
CA LEU A 1002 44.37 -16.59 -11.29
C LEU A 1002 43.50 -17.84 -11.13
N SER A 1003 44.09 -19.04 -11.24
CA SER A 1003 43.37 -20.30 -10.98
C SER A 1003 42.97 -20.44 -9.50
N LYS A 1004 43.80 -20.01 -8.54
CA LYS A 1004 43.41 -19.91 -7.11
C LYS A 1004 42.25 -18.94 -6.90
N PHE A 1005 42.21 -17.81 -7.60
CA PHE A 1005 41.07 -16.88 -7.60
C PHE A 1005 39.86 -17.37 -8.41
N ARG A 1006 39.97 -18.48 -9.15
CA ARG A 1006 38.94 -19.04 -10.04
C ARG A 1006 38.47 -18.05 -11.13
N ILE A 1007 39.42 -17.27 -11.66
CA ILE A 1007 39.18 -16.37 -12.79
C ILE A 1007 39.64 -17.09 -14.06
N ASP A 1008 38.69 -17.48 -14.91
CA ASP A 1008 39.00 -18.08 -16.21
C ASP A 1008 39.62 -17.03 -17.14
N PHE A 1009 40.82 -17.32 -17.63
CA PHE A 1009 41.56 -16.51 -18.59
C PHE A 1009 41.86 -17.33 -19.85
N SER A 1010 42.05 -16.64 -20.98
CA SER A 1010 42.38 -17.28 -22.27
C SER A 1010 43.87 -17.25 -22.60
N ASP A 1011 44.60 -16.24 -22.12
CA ASP A 1011 46.04 -16.10 -22.30
C ASP A 1011 46.66 -15.17 -21.22
N ILE A 1012 47.96 -15.29 -20.99
CA ILE A 1012 48.75 -14.45 -20.09
C ILE A 1012 50.05 -14.00 -20.78
N THR A 1013 50.13 -12.72 -21.09
CA THR A 1013 51.29 -12.09 -21.73
C THR A 1013 52.15 -11.36 -20.71
N VAL A 1014 53.46 -11.63 -20.70
CA VAL A 1014 54.43 -10.96 -19.81
C VAL A 1014 55.25 -9.95 -20.60
N LEU A 1015 55.14 -8.68 -20.23
CA LEU A 1015 55.77 -7.56 -20.93
C LEU A 1015 57.07 -7.16 -20.22
N GLY A 1016 58.21 -7.30 -20.91
CA GLY A 1016 59.51 -6.83 -20.45
C GLY A 1016 59.81 -5.37 -20.82
N ASP A 1017 59.30 -4.91 -21.97
CA ASP A 1017 59.77 -3.69 -22.64
C ASP A 1017 59.01 -2.41 -22.20
N ILE A 1018 58.45 -2.43 -20.99
CA ILE A 1018 57.69 -1.31 -20.40
C ILE A 1018 58.61 -0.12 -20.08
N ASN A 1019 59.89 -0.38 -19.78
CA ASN A 1019 60.87 0.63 -19.35
C ASN A 1019 61.89 0.99 -20.45
N THR A 1020 61.70 0.52 -21.69
CA THR A 1020 62.54 0.96 -22.82
C THR A 1020 62.19 2.40 -23.20
N LYS A 1021 63.12 3.12 -23.83
CA LYS A 1021 62.86 4.49 -24.33
C LYS A 1021 61.73 4.45 -25.38
N PRO A 1022 60.68 5.28 -25.26
CA PRO A 1022 59.62 5.37 -26.27
C PRO A 1022 60.11 6.00 -27.58
N LYS A 1023 59.28 5.92 -28.62
CA LYS A 1023 59.53 6.49 -29.95
C LYS A 1023 59.66 8.01 -29.89
N SER A 1024 60.58 8.57 -30.68
CA SER A 1024 60.82 10.02 -30.77
C SER A 1024 59.56 10.82 -31.08
N GLU A 1025 58.69 10.31 -31.94
CA GLU A 1025 57.38 10.88 -32.29
C GLU A 1025 56.51 11.12 -31.04
N GLY A 1026 56.39 10.10 -30.17
CA GLY A 1026 55.62 10.18 -28.93
C GLY A 1026 56.24 11.13 -27.88
N LEU A 1027 57.57 11.25 -27.84
CA LEU A 1027 58.22 12.30 -27.04
C LEU A 1027 57.89 13.71 -27.58
N THR A 1028 57.92 13.91 -28.90
CA THR A 1028 57.61 15.22 -29.49
C THR A 1028 56.14 15.62 -29.32
N GLU A 1029 55.19 14.68 -29.46
CA GLU A 1029 53.77 14.93 -29.16
C GLU A 1029 53.56 15.31 -27.68
N PHE A 1030 54.22 14.60 -26.75
CA PHE A 1030 54.08 14.88 -25.32
C PHE A 1030 54.69 16.23 -24.94
N ALA A 1031 55.86 16.59 -25.48
CA ALA A 1031 56.47 17.91 -25.25
C ALA A 1031 55.54 19.04 -25.74
N GLN A 1032 54.99 18.91 -26.96
CA GLN A 1032 54.03 19.88 -27.51
C GLN A 1032 52.73 19.96 -26.69
N MET A 1033 52.30 18.86 -26.05
CA MET A 1033 51.12 18.84 -25.18
C MET A 1033 51.31 19.61 -23.86
N ILE A 1034 52.53 19.65 -23.31
CA ILE A 1034 52.80 20.24 -21.99
C ILE A 1034 53.41 21.64 -22.02
N GLU A 1035 53.98 22.09 -23.15
CA GLU A 1035 54.60 23.43 -23.30
C GLU A 1035 53.71 24.60 -22.80
N PRO A 1036 52.39 24.70 -23.10
CA PRO A 1036 51.56 25.82 -22.61
C PRO A 1036 51.25 25.77 -21.09
N TYR A 1037 51.62 24.69 -20.40
CA TYR A 1037 51.42 24.51 -18.96
C TYR A 1037 52.74 24.57 -18.18
N LYS A 1038 53.88 24.76 -18.85
CA LYS A 1038 55.22 24.77 -18.26
C LYS A 1038 55.56 26.13 -17.64
N LEU A 1039 55.98 26.13 -16.38
CA LEU A 1039 56.61 27.29 -15.73
C LEU A 1039 58.12 27.15 -15.89
N ARG A 1040 58.75 28.10 -16.58
CA ARG A 1040 60.21 28.11 -16.79
C ARG A 1040 60.89 28.73 -15.58
N GLU A 1041 61.23 27.89 -14.63
CA GLU A 1041 61.80 28.33 -13.34
C GLU A 1041 63.20 28.94 -13.53
N ASP A 1042 64.02 28.37 -14.40
CA ASP A 1042 65.38 28.86 -14.71
C ASP A 1042 65.41 30.22 -15.43
N ASP A 1043 64.29 30.64 -16.03
CA ASP A 1043 64.14 31.94 -16.73
C ASP A 1043 63.66 33.07 -15.78
N MET A 1044 63.46 32.80 -14.48
CA MET A 1044 62.79 33.72 -13.54
C MET A 1044 63.55 33.95 -12.21
N GLU A 1045 63.28 35.07 -11.55
CA GLU A 1045 63.77 35.33 -10.19
C GLU A 1045 63.05 34.42 -9.17
N GLN A 1046 63.80 33.86 -8.21
CA GLN A 1046 63.32 32.84 -7.26
C GLN A 1046 62.03 33.26 -6.52
N GLU A 1047 61.95 34.50 -6.04
CA GLU A 1047 60.77 35.02 -5.33
C GLU A 1047 59.54 35.16 -6.25
N ALA A 1048 59.75 35.55 -7.51
CA ALA A 1048 58.69 35.62 -8.52
C ALA A 1048 58.21 34.22 -8.94
N ALA A 1049 59.13 33.25 -9.04
CA ALA A 1049 58.81 31.85 -9.33
C ALA A 1049 58.03 31.20 -8.17
N GLU A 1050 58.43 31.42 -6.92
CA GLU A 1050 57.70 30.91 -5.74
C GLU A 1050 56.32 31.56 -5.60
N LYS A 1051 56.20 32.87 -5.87
CA LYS A 1051 54.91 33.55 -5.92
C LYS A 1051 53.98 32.96 -7.00
N LEU A 1052 54.47 32.77 -8.23
CA LEU A 1052 53.67 32.16 -9.31
C LEU A 1052 53.32 30.70 -9.03
N LYS A 1053 54.16 29.93 -8.32
CA LYS A 1053 53.80 28.59 -7.84
C LYS A 1053 52.68 28.60 -6.81
N SER A 1054 52.60 29.65 -5.99
CA SER A 1054 51.51 29.85 -5.02
C SER A 1054 50.22 30.37 -5.67
N GLU A 1055 50.31 31.08 -6.79
CA GLU A 1055 49.16 31.63 -7.54
C GLU A 1055 48.60 30.64 -8.59
N GLU A 1056 49.45 29.81 -9.21
CA GLU A 1056 49.09 28.81 -10.23
C GLU A 1056 49.73 27.42 -9.96
N PRO A 1057 49.28 26.67 -8.93
CA PRO A 1057 49.84 25.35 -8.58
C PRO A 1057 49.61 24.25 -9.63
N TRP A 1058 48.84 24.52 -10.70
CA TRP A 1058 48.66 23.65 -11.85
C TRP A 1058 49.76 23.75 -12.91
N ARG A 1059 50.71 24.69 -12.81
CA ARG A 1059 51.84 24.76 -13.75
C ARG A 1059 52.83 23.62 -13.50
N ILE A 1060 53.58 23.25 -14.52
CA ILE A 1060 54.55 22.15 -14.49
C ILE A 1060 55.95 22.78 -14.36
N THR A 1061 56.65 22.51 -13.27
CA THR A 1061 58.02 23.02 -13.09
C THR A 1061 59.05 22.19 -13.87
N ASP A 1062 60.18 22.81 -14.23
CA ASP A 1062 61.31 22.12 -14.86
C ASP A 1062 61.87 20.99 -13.98
N ASN A 1063 61.97 21.23 -12.67
CA ASN A 1063 62.43 20.26 -11.67
C ASN A 1063 61.52 19.01 -11.62
N GLU A 1064 60.19 19.18 -11.63
CA GLU A 1064 59.27 18.04 -11.74
C GLU A 1064 59.45 17.25 -13.05
N LEU A 1065 59.62 17.96 -14.17
CA LEU A 1065 59.74 17.34 -15.48
C LEU A 1065 61.03 16.52 -15.62
N GLU A 1066 62.14 17.00 -15.03
CA GLU A 1066 63.39 16.27 -14.84
C GLU A 1066 63.20 15.05 -13.92
N LEU A 1067 62.65 15.25 -12.71
CA LEU A 1067 62.50 14.23 -11.68
C LEU A 1067 61.61 13.06 -12.15
N TYR A 1068 60.52 13.35 -12.88
CA TYR A 1068 59.57 12.35 -13.35
C TYR A 1068 59.75 11.96 -14.84
N LYS A 1069 60.82 12.40 -15.50
CA LYS A 1069 61.15 12.09 -16.90
C LYS A 1069 61.02 10.60 -17.26
N ALA A 1070 61.50 9.72 -16.38
CA ALA A 1070 61.37 8.26 -16.54
C ALA A 1070 59.92 7.76 -16.44
N LYS A 1071 59.08 8.40 -15.61
CA LYS A 1071 57.66 8.07 -15.43
C LYS A 1071 56.81 8.55 -16.60
N SER A 1072 57.10 9.74 -17.14
CA SER A 1072 56.52 10.26 -18.38
C SER A 1072 56.84 9.34 -19.56
N ASN A 1073 58.13 8.99 -19.76
CA ASN A 1073 58.57 8.04 -20.79
C ASN A 1073 57.82 6.70 -20.69
N ARG A 1074 57.61 6.18 -19.47
CA ARG A 1074 56.85 4.94 -19.25
C ARG A 1074 55.36 5.06 -19.64
N GLN A 1075 54.70 6.21 -19.49
CA GLN A 1075 53.29 6.34 -19.91
C GLN A 1075 53.18 6.33 -21.45
N ILE A 1076 54.07 7.04 -22.13
CA ILE A 1076 54.16 7.05 -23.60
C ILE A 1076 54.43 5.62 -24.11
N ARG A 1077 55.42 4.93 -23.53
CA ARG A 1077 55.76 3.54 -23.89
C ARG A 1077 54.62 2.55 -23.60
N LEU A 1078 53.82 2.78 -22.56
CA LEU A 1078 52.64 1.97 -22.30
C LEU A 1078 51.53 2.17 -23.34
N ASN A 1079 51.31 3.40 -23.84
CA ASN A 1079 50.35 3.62 -24.94
C ASN A 1079 50.80 2.92 -26.23
N GLU A 1080 52.11 2.97 -26.57
CA GLU A 1080 52.64 2.20 -27.70
C GLU A 1080 52.28 0.71 -27.61
N LEU A 1081 52.50 0.08 -26.46
CA LEU A 1081 52.20 -1.34 -26.22
C LEU A 1081 50.68 -1.64 -26.16
N LEU A 1082 49.86 -0.70 -25.67
CA LEU A 1082 48.40 -0.81 -25.68
C LEU A 1082 47.84 -0.77 -27.12
N LYS A 1083 48.37 0.11 -27.97
CA LYS A 1083 48.04 0.18 -29.40
C LYS A 1083 48.49 -1.08 -30.14
N GLU A 1084 49.63 -1.65 -29.77
CA GLU A 1084 50.17 -2.88 -30.35
C GLU A 1084 49.34 -4.13 -30.02
N HIS A 1085 48.96 -4.34 -28.76
CA HIS A 1085 48.32 -5.61 -28.33
C HIS A 1085 46.79 -5.56 -28.14
N SER A 1086 46.23 -4.37 -27.86
CA SER A 1086 44.84 -4.20 -27.41
C SER A 1086 43.96 -3.34 -28.33
N SER A 1087 44.43 -3.00 -29.52
CA SER A 1087 43.71 -2.17 -30.51
C SER A 1087 42.38 -2.75 -31.01
N THR A 1088 42.15 -4.05 -30.83
CA THR A 1088 40.90 -4.77 -31.21
C THR A 1088 40.05 -5.24 -30.03
N ALA A 1089 40.39 -4.84 -28.79
CA ALA A 1089 39.64 -5.23 -27.59
C ALA A 1089 38.30 -4.50 -27.46
N ASN A 1090 37.29 -5.15 -26.86
CA ASN A 1090 35.99 -4.54 -26.55
C ASN A 1090 36.03 -3.68 -25.28
N LEU A 1091 36.95 -3.99 -24.37
CA LEU A 1091 37.20 -3.25 -23.14
C LEU A 1091 38.64 -3.50 -22.68
N ILE A 1092 39.35 -2.41 -22.37
CA ILE A 1092 40.67 -2.47 -21.72
C ILE A 1092 40.48 -2.08 -20.26
N VAL A 1093 40.95 -2.91 -19.33
CA VAL A 1093 40.97 -2.61 -17.89
C VAL A 1093 42.43 -2.49 -17.45
N MET A 1094 42.84 -1.34 -16.93
CA MET A 1094 44.26 -1.06 -16.69
C MET A 1094 44.50 -0.46 -15.30
N SER A 1095 45.55 -0.93 -14.61
CA SER A 1095 46.01 -0.33 -13.35
C SER A 1095 46.47 1.11 -13.55
N MET A 1096 45.74 2.07 -12.97
CA MET A 1096 46.01 3.50 -13.06
C MET A 1096 47.36 3.87 -12.41
N PRO A 1097 48.19 4.73 -13.06
CA PRO A 1097 49.38 5.28 -12.44
C PRO A 1097 48.98 6.28 -11.35
N LEU A 1098 49.60 6.19 -10.16
CA LEU A 1098 49.34 7.11 -9.06
C LEU A 1098 50.34 8.28 -9.05
N ALA A 1099 49.86 9.50 -8.84
CA ALA A 1099 50.66 10.68 -8.47
C ALA A 1099 50.58 10.95 -6.96
N ARG A 1100 51.58 11.64 -6.39
CA ARG A 1100 51.53 12.12 -5.01
C ARG A 1100 51.05 13.57 -5.00
N LYS A 1101 49.97 13.85 -4.26
CA LYS A 1101 49.40 15.18 -4.03
C LYS A 1101 50.52 16.16 -3.60
N GLY A 1102 50.59 17.34 -4.22
CA GLY A 1102 51.60 18.37 -3.93
C GLY A 1102 53.04 18.07 -4.37
N ALA A 1103 53.35 16.87 -4.85
CA ALA A 1103 54.67 16.49 -5.38
C ALA A 1103 54.66 16.18 -6.88
N VAL A 1104 53.51 16.36 -7.54
CA VAL A 1104 53.28 16.31 -8.98
C VAL A 1104 52.14 17.29 -9.28
N SER A 1105 52.36 18.19 -10.22
CA SER A 1105 51.39 19.16 -10.69
C SER A 1105 50.17 18.51 -11.38
N SER A 1106 49.00 19.11 -11.18
CA SER A 1106 47.72 18.63 -11.74
C SER A 1106 47.74 18.51 -13.26
N ALA A 1107 48.35 19.46 -13.98
CA ALA A 1107 48.45 19.39 -15.44
C ALA A 1107 49.37 18.24 -15.91
N LEU A 1108 50.49 18.01 -15.23
CA LEU A 1108 51.40 16.89 -15.55
C LEU A 1108 50.72 15.53 -15.32
N TYR A 1109 49.93 15.40 -14.25
CA TYR A 1109 49.19 14.17 -13.98
C TYR A 1109 48.05 13.94 -14.99
N MET A 1110 47.30 14.98 -15.37
CA MET A 1110 46.28 14.87 -16.41
C MET A 1110 46.90 14.50 -17.77
N ALA A 1111 48.04 15.10 -18.12
CA ALA A 1111 48.77 14.78 -19.35
C ALA A 1111 49.28 13.32 -19.37
N TRP A 1112 49.69 12.75 -18.23
CA TRP A 1112 49.99 11.30 -18.11
C TRP A 1112 48.75 10.43 -18.36
N LEU A 1113 47.58 10.82 -17.83
CA LEU A 1113 46.34 10.05 -18.02
C LEU A 1113 45.80 10.17 -19.46
N ASP A 1114 45.91 11.34 -20.11
CA ASP A 1114 45.57 11.52 -21.53
C ASP A 1114 46.53 10.70 -22.41
N THR A 1115 47.85 10.91 -22.29
CA THR A 1115 48.84 10.19 -23.11
C THR A 1115 48.77 8.68 -22.96
N LEU A 1116 48.46 8.15 -21.76
CA LEU A 1116 48.28 6.70 -21.55
C LEU A 1116 47.06 6.12 -22.27
N SER A 1117 45.99 6.91 -22.44
CA SER A 1117 44.68 6.44 -22.93
C SER A 1117 44.29 6.96 -24.32
N LYS A 1118 45.16 7.74 -24.97
CA LYS A 1118 44.94 8.39 -26.28
C LYS A 1118 44.75 7.37 -27.42
N ASP A 1119 43.67 7.53 -28.18
CA ASP A 1119 43.25 6.76 -29.38
C ASP A 1119 42.88 5.27 -29.17
N LEU A 1120 42.79 4.78 -27.93
CA LEU A 1120 42.47 3.38 -27.63
C LEU A 1120 40.97 3.05 -27.81
N PRO A 1121 40.58 1.76 -27.89
CA PRO A 1121 39.21 1.31 -27.61
C PRO A 1121 38.75 1.70 -26.18
N PRO A 1122 37.49 1.45 -25.78
CA PRO A 1122 36.99 1.80 -24.46
C PRO A 1122 37.92 1.31 -23.34
N ILE A 1123 38.47 2.26 -22.57
CA ILE A 1123 39.47 1.99 -21.55
C ILE A 1123 38.98 2.44 -20.18
N LEU A 1124 39.17 1.57 -19.21
CA LEU A 1124 38.75 1.68 -17.83
C LEU A 1124 40.00 1.65 -16.94
N LEU A 1125 40.47 2.83 -16.53
CA LEU A 1125 41.60 2.97 -15.60
C LEU A 1125 41.09 2.66 -14.18
N VAL A 1126 41.76 1.75 -13.47
CA VAL A 1126 41.34 1.27 -12.14
C VAL A 1126 42.46 1.46 -11.12
N ARG A 1127 42.08 1.92 -9.93
CA ARG A 1127 42.92 1.84 -8.73
C ARG A 1127 42.07 1.38 -7.55
N GLY A 1128 42.26 0.17 -7.05
CA GLY A 1128 41.73 -0.24 -5.76
C GLY A 1128 42.37 0.52 -4.59
N ASN A 1129 41.70 0.51 -3.44
CA ASN A 1129 42.11 1.22 -2.22
C ASN A 1129 43.22 0.50 -1.42
N HIS A 1130 43.97 -0.40 -2.06
CA HIS A 1130 45.00 -1.26 -1.46
C HIS A 1130 44.53 -2.21 -0.34
N GLN A 1131 43.23 -2.31 -0.05
CA GLN A 1131 42.67 -3.42 0.73
C GLN A 1131 42.45 -4.63 -0.19
N SER A 1132 42.72 -5.84 0.30
CA SER A 1132 42.52 -7.06 -0.49
C SER A 1132 41.03 -7.31 -0.77
N VAL A 1133 40.61 -7.25 -2.03
CA VAL A 1133 39.23 -7.55 -2.46
C VAL A 1133 39.07 -8.97 -2.99
N LEU A 1134 40.19 -9.66 -3.25
CA LEU A 1134 40.27 -11.07 -3.60
C LEU A 1134 41.03 -11.84 -2.50
N THR A 1135 40.63 -13.09 -2.27
CA THR A 1135 41.31 -14.00 -1.32
C THR A 1135 41.12 -15.45 -1.77
N PHE A 1136 42.09 -16.30 -1.46
CA PHE A 1136 41.98 -17.76 -1.59
C PHE A 1136 42.26 -18.39 -0.23
N TYR A 1137 41.61 -19.54 0.06
CA TYR A 1137 41.98 -20.33 1.23
C TYR A 1137 43.33 -21.03 1.02
N SER A 1138 44.10 -21.08 2.10
CA SER A 1138 45.12 -22.13 2.30
C SER A 1138 44.41 -23.42 2.72
#